data_AF-A0A1V3SHN7-F1
#
_entry.id   AF-A0A1V3SHN7-F1
#
_cell.length_a   1.000
_cell.length_b   1.000
_cell.length_c   1.000
_cell.angle_alpha   90.00
_cell.angle_beta   90.00
_cell.angle_gamma   90.00
#
_symmetry.space_group_name_H-M   'P 1'
#
loop_
_entity.id
_entity.type
_entity.pdbx_description
1 polymer ?
#
loop_
_entity_poly.entity_id
_entity_poly.type
_entity_poly.pdbx_seq_one_letter_code
_entity_poly.pdbx_strand_id
1 'polypeptide(L)'
;MLSFGPPYFQIEGMTVMSDFHDPLQFYYFPNRPKLSVDEQGHPAIRFIILKEAQDEIESNPDGTPAEDDVAGFLVFDTDLAWASEAVRKAERFIQREMNLADTPRLAPLPYKGGTVQLTFLDRTTELPKPVDPSNPAPAPTPPADPADVKQRWVPFLKSSGVPSLYGDNRAIFSAMLSRKATKLLYGSFEGFMPAGVVYNLDFVGMQTAYRVDVQADWEQAYHFIQEHFGLDLVFVTVDLDDIVERLEEEKIISIKASLELEGEEAAVVEDEFNQVRKDLTELVLEKFFEPVPNPNEATPDDQTVSTVLSTARQIRNIIHLWPSAGYSRREVSVEEIRSIQVDYTVNKAVSRKIAPQAHISLFLEDFGLKKEDVVTVVDGNDALWNTTTFDALVNADYAGDAIHSVALDVQYRSPDHFDPLADPDAEWSFLFDSADDRVKRSSWYNPDIGHQYFYRYSVFFKPSALPGPTHSVGSGWRPHDSQLLVISPDELYRRLALEVQVDTAFPWERYASVFVHLRHNTGHWTHEDSKLLHKGDSSFRIALRTDKTADPGIDYRLSFLKTSGGTVEEGWQRTSSDLVIVRDPMPPRPKVRIVVAGDRTRILNLIVDLRYSDPANGVSASESIVFDPSNINTAQVWEIPVVDPSRRRYEYGQTIIDVDGNVISTGFQQEDKSTLTVGETFVKLMEVQPELVGPPLSGNGVERIVLTLRYDDDGNNVHEEEQQSFVQPGIGAPWRVKLQDASLRDYTFELTYVFNTGFEKSTGRRSTRDRFLMLSTVPPRS
;
A
#
# COMPACT_ATOMS: atom_id res chain seq x y z
N MET A 1 -57.96 -7.47 -9.23
CA MET A 1 -56.86 -7.18 -8.30
C MET A 1 -57.40 -7.17 -6.88
N LEU A 2 -56.65 -7.70 -5.89
CA LEU A 2 -57.06 -7.74 -4.48
C LEU A 2 -57.55 -6.37 -3.96
N SER A 3 -58.65 -6.34 -3.21
CA SER A 3 -59.14 -5.15 -2.50
C SER A 3 -58.68 -5.17 -1.04
N PHE A 4 -58.14 -4.05 -0.53
CA PHE A 4 -57.91 -3.81 0.91
C PHE A 4 -59.12 -3.18 1.60
N GLY A 5 -60.29 -3.18 0.97
CA GLY A 5 -61.56 -2.82 1.60
C GLY A 5 -62.38 -4.06 1.98
N PRO A 6 -63.42 -3.91 2.82
CA PRO A 6 -64.34 -4.99 3.15
C PRO A 6 -65.06 -5.53 1.90
N PRO A 7 -65.54 -6.79 1.90
CA PRO A 7 -65.62 -7.70 3.05
C PRO A 7 -64.35 -8.53 3.30
N TYR A 8 -64.06 -8.79 4.58
CA TYR A 8 -63.02 -9.71 5.05
C TYR A 8 -63.64 -10.93 5.71
N PHE A 9 -63.16 -12.13 5.37
CA PHE A 9 -63.64 -13.36 5.99
C PHE A 9 -62.48 -14.10 6.66
N GLN A 10 -62.75 -14.67 7.84
CA GLN A 10 -61.91 -15.69 8.45
C GLN A 10 -62.70 -17.00 8.55
N ILE A 11 -62.22 -18.04 7.86
CA ILE A 11 -62.92 -19.31 7.71
C ILE A 11 -61.92 -20.42 8.06
N GLU A 12 -62.11 -21.08 9.21
CA GLU A 12 -61.22 -22.16 9.68
C GLU A 12 -59.72 -21.78 9.65
N GLY A 13 -59.39 -20.53 10.00
CA GLY A 13 -58.01 -20.01 9.98
C GLY A 13 -57.52 -19.49 8.62
N MET A 14 -58.30 -19.64 7.55
CA MET A 14 -58.05 -19.03 6.24
C MET A 14 -58.62 -17.61 6.20
N THR A 15 -57.74 -16.63 5.98
CA THR A 15 -58.15 -15.25 5.69
C THR A 15 -58.47 -15.12 4.19
N VAL A 16 -59.64 -14.56 3.87
CA VAL A 16 -60.12 -14.36 2.49
C VAL A 16 -60.58 -12.92 2.29
N MET A 17 -60.22 -12.35 1.14
CA MET A 17 -60.53 -10.97 0.74
C MET A 17 -61.08 -10.92 -0.68
N SER A 18 -61.91 -9.93 -1.00
CA SER A 18 -62.51 -9.78 -2.33
C SER A 18 -61.56 -9.17 -3.37
N ASP A 19 -61.87 -9.38 -4.65
CA ASP A 19 -61.32 -8.58 -5.74
C ASP A 19 -61.99 -7.20 -5.79
N PHE A 20 -61.23 -6.19 -6.21
CA PHE A 20 -61.69 -4.82 -6.37
C PHE A 20 -62.68 -4.66 -7.55
N HIS A 21 -62.55 -5.47 -8.62
CA HIS A 21 -63.36 -5.33 -9.83
C HIS A 21 -64.39 -6.45 -10.01
N ASP A 22 -64.05 -7.69 -9.66
CA ASP A 22 -64.92 -8.86 -9.89
C ASP A 22 -65.59 -9.33 -8.58
N PRO A 23 -66.93 -9.19 -8.45
CA PRO A 23 -67.65 -9.53 -7.22
C PRO A 23 -67.71 -11.03 -6.92
N LEU A 24 -67.36 -11.90 -7.88
CA LEU A 24 -67.28 -13.35 -7.68
C LEU A 24 -65.85 -13.84 -7.44
N GLN A 25 -64.84 -12.96 -7.52
CA GLN A 25 -63.45 -13.34 -7.31
C GLN A 25 -62.99 -13.01 -5.90
N PHE A 26 -62.41 -14.00 -5.22
CA PHE A 26 -61.84 -13.86 -3.89
C PHE A 26 -60.43 -14.43 -3.85
N TYR A 27 -59.59 -13.86 -2.98
CA TYR A 27 -58.23 -14.31 -2.74
C TYR A 27 -58.05 -14.75 -1.30
N TYR A 28 -57.44 -15.93 -1.10
CA TYR A 28 -57.10 -16.44 0.22
C TYR A 28 -55.61 -16.28 0.51
N PHE A 29 -55.31 -16.03 1.78
CA PHE A 29 -53.96 -15.93 2.30
C PHE A 29 -53.32 -17.32 2.42
N PRO A 30 -51.99 -17.42 2.27
CA PRO A 30 -51.29 -18.70 2.28
C PRO A 30 -51.39 -19.36 3.65
N ASN A 31 -51.31 -20.69 3.68
CA ASN A 31 -51.19 -21.44 4.92
C ASN A 31 -49.76 -21.36 5.48
N ARG A 32 -49.51 -21.94 6.66
CA ARG A 32 -48.14 -22.20 7.12
C ARG A 32 -47.41 -23.13 6.13
N PRO A 33 -46.08 -23.01 6.00
CA PRO A 33 -45.27 -23.98 5.26
C PRO A 33 -45.49 -25.39 5.79
N LYS A 34 -45.52 -26.36 4.86
CA LYS A 34 -45.59 -27.80 5.12
C LYS A 34 -44.83 -28.56 4.04
N LEU A 35 -44.52 -29.84 4.26
CA LEU A 35 -43.90 -30.68 3.23
C LEU A 35 -44.86 -30.90 2.06
N SER A 36 -44.32 -30.76 0.85
CA SER A 36 -45.03 -31.18 -0.34
C SER A 36 -45.11 -32.70 -0.42
N VAL A 37 -46.21 -33.21 -0.97
CA VAL A 37 -46.41 -34.64 -1.20
C VAL A 37 -46.31 -34.97 -2.68
N ASP A 38 -45.88 -36.19 -2.99
CA ASP A 38 -45.94 -36.74 -4.34
C ASP A 38 -47.35 -37.22 -4.72
N GLU A 39 -47.53 -37.72 -5.95
CA GLU A 39 -48.82 -38.24 -6.45
C GLU A 39 -49.35 -39.45 -5.64
N GLN A 40 -48.50 -40.09 -4.84
CA GLN A 40 -48.80 -41.26 -4.03
C GLN A 40 -49.04 -40.89 -2.55
N GLY A 41 -48.89 -39.60 -2.20
CA GLY A 41 -49.08 -39.07 -0.84
C GLY A 41 -47.84 -39.16 0.05
N HIS A 42 -46.67 -39.52 -0.49
CA HIS A 42 -45.43 -39.55 0.28
C HIS A 42 -44.83 -38.14 0.38
N PRO A 43 -44.37 -37.72 1.57
CA PRO A 43 -43.73 -36.42 1.74
C PRO A 43 -42.37 -36.37 1.03
N ALA A 44 -42.14 -35.27 0.32
CA ALA A 44 -40.91 -35.00 -0.42
C ALA A 44 -39.81 -34.53 0.54
N ILE A 45 -39.24 -35.47 1.30
CA ILE A 45 -38.08 -35.25 2.17
C ILE A 45 -37.14 -36.45 2.11
N ARG A 46 -35.84 -36.17 1.97
CA ARG A 46 -34.76 -37.16 1.99
C ARG A 46 -33.56 -36.61 2.74
N PHE A 47 -33.04 -37.41 3.66
CA PHE A 47 -31.79 -37.13 4.35
C PHE A 47 -30.80 -38.25 4.05
N ILE A 48 -29.79 -37.96 3.26
CA ILE A 48 -28.76 -38.91 2.86
C ILE A 48 -27.55 -38.73 3.78
N ILE A 49 -27.03 -39.82 4.33
CA ILE A 49 -25.88 -39.81 5.25
C ILE A 49 -24.82 -40.77 4.75
N LEU A 50 -23.55 -40.36 4.80
CA LEU A 50 -22.43 -41.23 4.53
C LEU A 50 -22.23 -42.21 5.69
N LYS A 51 -22.06 -43.50 5.38
CA LYS A 51 -21.93 -44.57 6.38
C LYS A 51 -20.83 -44.32 7.40
N GLU A 52 -19.66 -43.84 6.96
CA GLU A 52 -18.56 -43.47 7.87
C GLU A 52 -18.96 -42.36 8.86
N ALA A 53 -19.72 -41.37 8.39
CA ALA A 53 -20.22 -40.31 9.26
C ALA A 53 -21.27 -40.83 10.25
N GLN A 54 -22.13 -41.77 9.84
CA GLN A 54 -23.07 -42.42 10.75
C GLN A 54 -22.34 -43.25 11.81
N ASP A 55 -21.40 -44.12 11.42
CA ASP A 55 -20.67 -45.00 12.33
C ASP A 55 -19.91 -44.19 13.40
N GLU A 56 -19.37 -43.04 13.04
CA GLU A 56 -18.74 -42.09 13.98
C GLU A 56 -19.74 -41.37 14.89
N ILE A 57 -20.89 -40.92 14.36
CA ILE A 57 -21.94 -40.27 15.16
C ILE A 57 -22.47 -41.26 16.20
N GLU A 58 -22.67 -42.52 15.83
CA GLU A 58 -23.14 -43.59 16.72
C GLU A 58 -22.08 -44.02 17.73
N SER A 59 -20.79 -44.04 17.37
CA SER A 59 -19.71 -44.41 18.29
C SER A 59 -19.23 -43.28 19.20
N ASN A 60 -19.50 -42.02 18.87
CA ASN A 60 -19.17 -40.86 19.71
C ASN A 60 -20.32 -39.83 19.82
N PRO A 61 -21.36 -40.14 20.61
CA PRO A 61 -22.54 -39.28 20.77
C PRO A 61 -22.22 -37.92 21.41
N ASP A 62 -21.20 -37.84 22.28
CA ASP A 62 -20.87 -36.64 23.07
C ASP A 62 -19.69 -35.83 22.53
N GLY A 63 -18.93 -36.35 21.55
CA GLY A 63 -17.75 -35.68 21.01
C GLY A 63 -18.05 -34.51 20.06
N THR A 64 -17.14 -33.54 20.03
CA THR A 64 -17.09 -32.44 19.04
C THR A 64 -16.50 -32.95 17.72
N PRO A 65 -17.27 -33.01 16.62
CA PRO A 65 -16.75 -33.40 15.32
C PRO A 65 -15.94 -32.25 14.68
N ALA A 66 -14.93 -32.57 13.88
CA ALA A 66 -14.25 -31.60 13.02
C ALA A 66 -15.25 -30.97 12.02
N GLU A 67 -15.13 -29.66 11.79
CA GLU A 67 -16.26 -28.82 11.31
C GLU A 67 -16.48 -28.80 9.78
N ASP A 68 -15.55 -29.28 8.95
CA ASP A 68 -15.52 -28.88 7.52
C ASP A 68 -15.77 -29.99 6.48
N ASP A 69 -15.93 -31.26 6.89
CA ASP A 69 -16.18 -32.35 5.93
C ASP A 69 -17.67 -32.58 5.67
N VAL A 70 -18.00 -32.85 4.41
CA VAL A 70 -19.34 -33.24 3.96
C VAL A 70 -19.69 -34.60 4.56
N ALA A 71 -20.79 -34.66 5.29
CA ALA A 71 -21.24 -35.88 5.97
C ALA A 71 -22.64 -36.34 5.54
N GLY A 72 -23.41 -35.48 4.87
CA GLY A 72 -24.73 -35.82 4.36
C GLY A 72 -25.38 -34.74 3.50
N PHE A 73 -26.57 -35.04 3.00
CA PHE A 73 -27.40 -34.14 2.18
C PHE A 73 -28.84 -34.15 2.67
N LEU A 74 -29.43 -32.98 2.81
CA LEU A 74 -30.85 -32.81 3.08
C LEU A 74 -31.53 -32.22 1.85
N VAL A 75 -32.55 -32.91 1.35
CA VAL A 75 -33.41 -32.43 0.26
C VAL A 75 -34.85 -32.51 0.68
N PHE A 76 -35.59 -31.41 0.57
CA PHE A 76 -37.03 -31.43 0.80
C PHE A 76 -37.74 -30.28 0.10
N ASP A 77 -39.04 -30.47 -0.11
CA ASP A 77 -39.91 -29.50 -0.75
C ASP A 77 -40.96 -28.99 0.23
N THR A 78 -41.25 -27.70 0.19
CA THR A 78 -42.35 -27.10 0.96
C THR A 78 -43.33 -26.38 0.06
N ASP A 79 -44.60 -26.34 0.47
CA ASP A 79 -45.63 -25.51 -0.14
C ASP A 79 -46.51 -24.82 0.92
N LEU A 80 -47.34 -23.89 0.45
CA LEU A 80 -48.26 -23.09 1.27
C LEU A 80 -49.73 -23.47 1.01
N ALA A 81 -49.99 -24.64 0.41
CA ALA A 81 -51.32 -25.02 -0.05
C ALA A 81 -52.29 -25.27 1.11
N TRP A 82 -53.52 -24.81 0.93
CA TRP A 82 -54.65 -25.27 1.74
C TRP A 82 -55.20 -26.59 1.20
N ALA A 83 -55.77 -27.42 2.08
CA ALA A 83 -56.47 -28.62 1.63
C ALA A 83 -57.66 -28.24 0.72
N SER A 84 -57.86 -28.94 -0.40
CA SER A 84 -58.93 -28.61 -1.36
C SER A 84 -60.33 -28.65 -0.75
N GLU A 85 -60.53 -29.43 0.31
CA GLU A 85 -61.78 -29.44 1.06
C GLU A 85 -62.02 -28.13 1.83
N ALA A 86 -60.98 -27.55 2.44
CA ALA A 86 -61.06 -26.28 3.17
C ALA A 86 -61.41 -25.13 2.21
N VAL A 87 -60.79 -25.09 1.02
CA VAL A 87 -61.12 -24.10 -0.02
C VAL A 87 -62.59 -24.21 -0.46
N ARG A 88 -63.07 -25.43 -0.73
CA ARG A 88 -64.49 -25.66 -1.10
C ARG A 88 -65.47 -25.29 0.02
N LYS A 89 -65.09 -25.47 1.29
CA LYS A 89 -65.90 -25.01 2.43
C LYS A 89 -65.96 -23.48 2.47
N ALA A 90 -64.84 -22.81 2.24
CA ALA A 90 -64.77 -21.36 2.19
C ALA A 90 -65.61 -20.76 1.05
N GLU A 91 -65.58 -21.37 -0.15
CA GLU A 91 -66.44 -20.98 -1.28
C GLU A 91 -67.94 -21.03 -0.91
N ARG A 92 -68.39 -22.13 -0.29
CA ARG A 92 -69.79 -22.31 0.15
C ARG A 92 -70.16 -21.38 1.31
N PHE A 93 -69.21 -21.01 2.15
CA PHE A 93 -69.43 -20.04 3.22
C PHE A 93 -69.67 -18.66 2.63
N ILE A 94 -68.76 -18.18 1.77
CA ILE A 94 -68.84 -16.86 1.13
C ILE A 94 -70.09 -16.75 0.25
N GLN A 95 -70.44 -17.80 -0.50
CA GLN A 95 -71.65 -17.82 -1.33
C GLN A 95 -72.92 -17.56 -0.50
N ARG A 96 -73.01 -18.18 0.68
CA ARG A 96 -74.16 -18.03 1.58
C ARG A 96 -74.16 -16.67 2.28
N GLU A 97 -73.01 -16.25 2.79
CA GLU A 97 -72.87 -15.00 3.55
C GLU A 97 -73.13 -13.76 2.68
N MET A 98 -72.62 -13.77 1.44
CA MET A 98 -72.77 -12.67 0.49
C MET A 98 -74.03 -12.82 -0.40
N ASN A 99 -74.84 -13.87 -0.19
CA ASN A 99 -76.03 -14.19 -0.98
C ASN A 99 -75.78 -14.16 -2.51
N LEU A 100 -74.69 -14.78 -2.95
CA LEU A 100 -74.25 -14.76 -4.35
C LEU A 100 -75.03 -15.76 -5.20
N ALA A 101 -75.42 -15.34 -6.41
CA ALA A 101 -76.15 -16.18 -7.36
C ALA A 101 -75.32 -17.37 -7.86
N ASP A 102 -74.02 -17.13 -8.09
CA ASP A 102 -73.06 -18.13 -8.56
C ASP A 102 -72.03 -18.45 -7.46
N THR A 103 -71.36 -19.61 -7.58
CA THR A 103 -70.29 -19.99 -6.64
C THR A 103 -69.08 -19.07 -6.82
N PRO A 104 -68.60 -18.40 -5.76
CA PRO A 104 -67.42 -17.54 -5.85
C PRO A 104 -66.18 -18.37 -6.17
N ARG A 105 -65.23 -17.76 -6.88
CA ARG A 105 -63.94 -18.36 -7.22
C ARG A 105 -62.89 -17.94 -6.22
N LEU A 106 -62.31 -18.91 -5.52
CA LEU A 106 -61.21 -18.68 -4.59
C LEU A 106 -59.87 -18.99 -5.26
N ALA A 107 -58.98 -18.00 -5.28
CA ALA A 107 -57.62 -18.15 -5.79
C ALA A 107 -56.60 -17.81 -4.68
N PRO A 108 -55.37 -18.37 -4.73
CA PRO A 108 -54.31 -17.90 -3.85
C PRO A 108 -53.95 -16.44 -4.19
N LEU A 109 -53.42 -15.71 -3.22
CA LEU A 109 -52.92 -14.35 -3.45
C LEU A 109 -51.88 -14.32 -4.59
N PRO A 110 -52.00 -13.37 -5.55
CA PRO A 110 -50.98 -13.17 -6.56
C PRO A 110 -49.79 -12.43 -5.95
N TYR A 111 -48.61 -13.05 -5.99
CA TYR A 111 -47.37 -12.47 -5.48
C TYR A 111 -46.58 -11.78 -6.59
N LYS A 112 -45.99 -10.62 -6.27
CA LYS A 112 -45.09 -9.87 -7.16
C LYS A 112 -43.63 -10.31 -7.01
N GLY A 113 -43.28 -10.76 -5.82
CA GLY A 113 -41.94 -11.19 -5.47
C GLY A 113 -41.95 -11.92 -4.14
N GLY A 114 -40.87 -12.65 -3.88
CA GLY A 114 -40.73 -13.31 -2.59
C GLY A 114 -39.42 -14.07 -2.48
N THR A 115 -39.03 -14.30 -1.24
CA THR A 115 -37.87 -15.13 -0.89
C THR A 115 -38.30 -16.18 0.11
N VAL A 116 -37.61 -17.30 0.14
CA VAL A 116 -37.80 -18.32 1.17
C VAL A 116 -36.45 -18.68 1.76
N GLN A 117 -36.41 -18.87 3.07
CA GLN A 117 -35.18 -19.16 3.81
C GLN A 117 -35.38 -20.34 4.74
N LEU A 118 -34.41 -21.26 4.70
CA LEU A 118 -34.23 -22.32 5.69
C LEU A 118 -33.16 -21.88 6.68
N THR A 119 -33.49 -21.95 7.98
CA THR A 119 -32.59 -21.58 9.07
C THR A 119 -32.47 -22.72 10.08
N PHE A 120 -31.23 -23.07 10.43
CA PHE A 120 -30.91 -23.96 11.55
C PHE A 120 -30.26 -23.19 12.70
N LEU A 121 -30.68 -23.46 13.93
CA LEU A 121 -30.22 -22.77 15.13
C LEU A 121 -29.28 -23.65 15.96
N ASP A 122 -28.31 -23.02 16.62
CA ASP A 122 -27.37 -23.69 17.52
C ASP A 122 -27.96 -23.88 18.94
N ARG A 123 -27.42 -24.84 19.70
CA ARG A 123 -27.83 -25.23 21.07
C ARG A 123 -27.63 -24.11 22.11
N THR A 124 -26.94 -23.03 21.78
CA THR A 124 -26.75 -21.85 22.64
C THR A 124 -27.89 -20.82 22.54
N THR A 125 -28.91 -21.07 21.72
CA THR A 125 -30.05 -20.16 21.51
C THR A 125 -31.05 -20.25 22.67
N GLU A 126 -31.20 -19.18 23.46
CA GLU A 126 -32.31 -19.03 24.42
C GLU A 126 -33.55 -18.46 23.71
N LEU A 127 -34.70 -19.16 23.81
CA LEU A 127 -35.97 -18.68 23.27
C LEU A 127 -36.52 -17.53 24.12
N PRO A 128 -37.05 -16.45 23.52
CA PRO A 128 -37.80 -15.46 24.27
C PRO A 128 -39.03 -16.12 24.92
N LYS A 129 -39.27 -15.82 26.19
CA LYS A 129 -40.42 -16.35 26.93
C LYS A 129 -41.72 -15.96 26.22
N PRO A 130 -42.72 -16.85 26.11
CA PRO A 130 -44.02 -16.51 25.54
C PRO A 130 -44.60 -15.28 26.24
N VAL A 131 -44.97 -14.25 25.48
CA VAL A 131 -45.67 -13.10 26.02
C VAL A 131 -47.11 -13.51 26.26
N ASP A 132 -47.54 -13.49 27.52
CA ASP A 132 -48.93 -13.72 27.91
C ASP A 132 -49.78 -12.52 27.41
N PRO A 133 -50.73 -12.73 26.47
CA PRO A 133 -51.54 -11.63 25.94
C PRO A 133 -52.48 -11.00 26.98
N SER A 134 -52.66 -11.64 28.15
CA SER A 134 -53.45 -11.11 29.26
C SER A 134 -52.65 -10.22 30.23
N ASN A 135 -51.32 -10.15 30.09
CA ASN A 135 -50.48 -9.33 30.95
C ASN A 135 -49.29 -8.74 30.17
N PRO A 136 -49.42 -7.53 29.57
CA PRO A 136 -48.33 -6.90 28.85
C PRO A 136 -47.25 -6.49 29.85
N ALA A 137 -46.15 -7.23 29.90
CA ALA A 137 -44.96 -6.82 30.64
C ALA A 137 -44.39 -5.52 30.02
N PRO A 138 -43.87 -4.59 30.84
CA PRO A 138 -43.33 -3.34 30.32
C PRO A 138 -42.15 -3.60 29.37
N ALA A 139 -42.06 -2.80 28.30
CA ALA A 139 -41.04 -2.92 27.27
C ALA A 139 -39.64 -3.06 27.89
N PRO A 140 -38.82 -4.03 27.45
CA PRO A 140 -37.49 -4.22 28.03
C PRO A 140 -36.64 -2.97 27.80
N THR A 141 -35.95 -2.54 28.85
CA THR A 141 -35.03 -1.41 28.78
C THR A 141 -33.88 -1.77 27.85
N PRO A 142 -33.39 -0.85 26.98
CA PRO A 142 -32.28 -1.15 26.09
C PRO A 142 -31.05 -1.56 26.90
N PRO A 143 -30.30 -2.60 26.49
CA PRO A 143 -29.14 -3.07 27.24
C PRO A 143 -28.04 -1.99 27.26
N ALA A 144 -27.39 -1.85 28.41
CA ALA A 144 -26.46 -0.77 28.71
C ALA A 144 -25.04 -0.97 28.15
N ASP A 145 -24.76 -2.07 27.42
CA ASP A 145 -23.42 -2.41 26.95
C ASP A 145 -23.45 -3.06 25.54
N PRO A 146 -22.69 -2.57 24.54
CA PRO A 146 -22.67 -3.13 23.17
C PRO A 146 -22.12 -4.57 23.08
N ALA A 147 -21.54 -5.10 24.15
CA ALA A 147 -21.00 -6.46 24.21
C ALA A 147 -22.08 -7.56 24.38
N ASP A 148 -23.31 -7.20 24.77
CA ASP A 148 -24.42 -8.15 24.98
C ASP A 148 -25.13 -8.56 23.68
N VAL A 149 -24.71 -8.01 22.54
CA VAL A 149 -25.20 -8.37 21.19
C VAL A 149 -24.69 -9.76 20.74
N LYS A 150 -24.00 -10.51 21.62
CA LYS A 150 -23.65 -11.92 21.42
C LYS A 150 -24.81 -12.90 21.71
N GLN A 151 -26.01 -12.44 22.04
CA GLN A 151 -27.25 -13.22 21.89
C GLN A 151 -27.69 -13.32 20.40
N ARG A 152 -26.72 -13.53 19.52
CA ARG A 152 -26.94 -13.63 18.08
C ARG A 152 -27.35 -15.06 17.76
N TRP A 153 -28.52 -15.19 17.16
CA TRP A 153 -28.92 -16.35 16.36
C TRP A 153 -27.77 -16.63 15.38
N VAL A 154 -27.00 -17.69 15.56
CA VAL A 154 -25.91 -18.06 14.64
C VAL A 154 -26.43 -19.14 13.70
N PRO A 155 -26.91 -18.80 12.49
CA PRO A 155 -27.28 -19.80 11.51
C PRO A 155 -26.02 -20.47 10.97
N PHE A 156 -25.85 -21.78 11.21
CA PHE A 156 -24.74 -22.54 10.63
C PHE A 156 -25.07 -23.09 9.22
N LEU A 157 -26.34 -23.00 8.80
CA LEU A 157 -26.80 -23.32 7.45
C LEU A 157 -27.93 -22.35 7.07
N LYS A 158 -27.70 -21.59 5.99
CA LYS A 158 -28.68 -20.68 5.39
C LYS A 158 -28.83 -21.02 3.91
N SER A 159 -29.95 -21.63 3.54
CA SER A 159 -30.32 -21.86 2.14
C SER A 159 -31.47 -20.91 1.81
N SER A 160 -31.26 -20.02 0.85
CA SER A 160 -32.26 -19.05 0.40
C SER A 160 -32.63 -19.32 -1.05
N GLY A 161 -33.92 -19.35 -1.35
CA GLY A 161 -34.44 -19.55 -2.69
C GLY A 161 -35.53 -18.55 -3.05
N VAL A 162 -35.97 -18.63 -4.30
CA VAL A 162 -37.18 -17.97 -4.78
C VAL A 162 -38.25 -19.07 -4.91
N PRO A 163 -39.39 -18.97 -4.22
CA PRO A 163 -40.48 -19.94 -4.40
C PRO A 163 -41.08 -19.80 -5.81
N SER A 164 -41.96 -20.72 -6.21
CA SER A 164 -42.57 -20.66 -7.54
C SER A 164 -43.29 -19.33 -7.83
N LEU A 165 -43.76 -18.59 -6.81
CA LEU A 165 -44.56 -17.35 -6.93
C LEU A 165 -45.88 -17.50 -7.71
N TYR A 166 -46.25 -18.73 -8.04
CA TYR A 166 -47.53 -19.13 -8.62
C TYR A 166 -48.03 -20.41 -7.96
N GLY A 167 -49.34 -20.66 -8.07
CA GLY A 167 -49.99 -21.83 -7.47
C GLY A 167 -49.76 -21.89 -5.96
N ASP A 168 -49.25 -23.03 -5.48
CA ASP A 168 -49.05 -23.32 -4.06
C ASP A 168 -47.73 -22.75 -3.48
N ASN A 169 -46.98 -21.96 -4.25
CA ASN A 169 -45.70 -21.36 -3.83
C ASN A 169 -44.68 -22.41 -3.36
N ARG A 170 -44.55 -23.50 -4.14
CA ARG A 170 -43.61 -24.57 -3.85
C ARG A 170 -42.17 -24.04 -3.86
N ALA A 171 -41.38 -24.47 -2.88
CA ALA A 171 -39.95 -24.21 -2.77
C ALA A 171 -39.20 -25.53 -2.56
N ILE A 172 -38.05 -25.65 -3.20
CA ILE A 172 -37.16 -26.82 -3.08
C ILE A 172 -35.94 -26.39 -2.28
N PHE A 173 -35.60 -27.15 -1.25
CA PHE A 173 -34.38 -26.98 -0.47
C PHE A 173 -33.46 -28.15 -0.74
N SER A 174 -32.21 -27.83 -1.08
CA SER A 174 -31.10 -28.77 -1.06
C SER A 174 -29.98 -28.17 -0.23
N ALA A 175 -29.44 -28.96 0.70
CA ALA A 175 -28.35 -28.55 1.56
C ALA A 175 -27.33 -29.67 1.70
N MET A 176 -26.07 -29.33 1.44
CA MET A 176 -24.92 -30.15 1.82
C MET A 176 -24.62 -29.89 3.29
N LEU A 177 -24.49 -30.97 4.05
CA LEU A 177 -24.38 -30.91 5.51
C LEU A 177 -22.97 -31.28 5.94
N SER A 178 -22.38 -30.42 6.78
CA SER A 178 -21.16 -30.78 7.50
C SER A 178 -21.43 -31.90 8.52
N ARG A 179 -20.37 -32.50 9.04
CA ARG A 179 -20.47 -33.52 10.11
C ARG A 179 -21.26 -33.03 11.33
N LYS A 180 -21.05 -31.77 11.74
CA LYS A 180 -21.79 -31.11 12.83
C LYS A 180 -23.27 -30.95 12.51
N ALA A 181 -23.59 -30.46 11.31
CA ALA A 181 -24.97 -30.28 10.85
C ALA A 181 -25.72 -31.62 10.74
N THR A 182 -25.04 -32.64 10.20
CA THR A 182 -25.56 -34.00 10.06
C THR A 182 -25.87 -34.61 11.42
N LYS A 183 -24.98 -34.48 12.41
CA LYS A 183 -25.22 -34.95 13.79
C LYS A 183 -26.40 -34.26 14.47
N LEU A 184 -26.55 -32.95 14.31
CA LEU A 184 -27.69 -32.20 14.87
C LEU A 184 -29.02 -32.63 14.24
N LEU A 185 -29.06 -32.78 12.91
CA LEU A 185 -30.23 -33.29 12.19
C LEU A 185 -30.54 -34.75 12.57
N TYR A 186 -29.52 -35.59 12.65
CA TYR A 186 -29.67 -36.99 13.01
C TYR A 186 -30.22 -37.19 14.44
N GLY A 187 -29.68 -36.45 15.42
CA GLY A 187 -30.17 -36.49 16.80
C GLY A 187 -31.55 -35.84 17.01
N SER A 188 -31.99 -35.00 16.08
CA SER A 188 -33.28 -34.32 16.20
C SER A 188 -34.50 -35.21 15.95
N PHE A 189 -34.34 -36.42 15.38
CA PHE A 189 -35.42 -37.40 15.33
C PHE A 189 -35.82 -37.93 16.73
N GLU A 190 -34.98 -37.70 17.75
CA GLU A 190 -35.22 -38.08 19.14
C GLU A 190 -35.64 -36.89 20.03
N GLY A 191 -35.79 -35.67 19.48
CA GLY A 191 -36.07 -34.45 20.24
C GLY A 191 -36.59 -33.27 19.40
N PHE A 192 -36.50 -32.05 19.94
CA PHE A 192 -36.92 -30.84 19.22
C PHE A 192 -35.85 -30.40 18.20
N MET A 193 -36.24 -30.20 16.94
CA MET A 193 -35.36 -29.65 15.90
C MET A 193 -35.50 -28.12 15.86
N PRO A 194 -34.47 -27.34 16.25
CA PRO A 194 -34.55 -25.88 16.23
C PRO A 194 -34.23 -25.37 14.82
N ALA A 195 -35.06 -25.75 13.85
CA ALA A 195 -34.95 -25.38 12.45
C ALA A 195 -36.29 -24.93 11.89
N GLY A 196 -36.28 -23.96 10.98
CA GLY A 196 -37.50 -23.38 10.44
C GLY A 196 -37.37 -22.87 9.01
N VAL A 197 -38.50 -22.90 8.31
CA VAL A 197 -38.67 -22.34 6.97
C VAL A 197 -39.52 -21.08 7.09
N VAL A 198 -39.02 -19.98 6.53
CA VAL A 198 -39.71 -18.69 6.50
C VAL A 198 -39.83 -18.21 5.07
N TYR A 199 -41.05 -18.00 4.62
CA TYR A 199 -41.35 -17.30 3.38
C TYR A 199 -41.46 -15.80 3.67
N ASN A 200 -41.03 -14.96 2.74
CA ASN A 200 -41.28 -13.54 2.73
C ASN A 200 -41.88 -13.20 1.37
N LEU A 201 -43.18 -12.91 1.31
CA LEU A 201 -43.91 -12.73 0.07
C LEU A 201 -44.48 -11.32 -0.02
N ASP A 202 -44.26 -10.68 -1.17
CA ASP A 202 -44.75 -9.35 -1.50
C ASP A 202 -45.97 -9.47 -2.43
N PHE A 203 -47.08 -8.84 -2.08
CA PHE A 203 -48.29 -8.79 -2.89
C PHE A 203 -48.85 -7.36 -2.95
N VAL A 204 -49.70 -7.10 -3.95
CA VAL A 204 -50.26 -5.76 -4.19
C VAL A 204 -51.78 -5.84 -4.12
N GLY A 205 -52.39 -4.92 -3.37
CA GLY A 205 -53.83 -4.71 -3.33
C GLY A 205 -54.18 -3.24 -3.59
N MET A 206 -55.43 -2.99 -3.97
CA MET A 206 -55.97 -1.63 -4.11
C MET A 206 -56.46 -1.13 -2.75
N GLN A 207 -56.00 0.04 -2.34
CA GLN A 207 -56.56 0.78 -1.21
C GLN A 207 -57.74 1.63 -1.69
N THR A 208 -58.81 1.69 -0.90
CA THR A 208 -60.01 2.49 -1.20
C THR A 208 -59.71 3.98 -1.15
N ALA A 209 -60.25 4.75 -2.10
CA ALA A 209 -59.96 6.17 -2.26
C ALA A 209 -60.48 7.07 -1.14
N TYR A 210 -59.69 8.09 -0.79
CA TYR A 210 -60.12 9.26 -0.02
C TYR A 210 -60.47 10.44 -0.94
N ARG A 211 -61.28 11.38 -0.43
CA ARG A 211 -61.73 12.60 -1.13
C ARG A 211 -61.19 13.83 -0.40
N VAL A 212 -60.49 14.69 -1.15
CA VAL A 212 -59.98 15.99 -0.66
C VAL A 212 -60.70 17.11 -1.41
N ASP A 213 -61.33 18.01 -0.66
CA ASP A 213 -62.02 19.20 -1.17
C ASP A 213 -61.19 20.45 -0.77
N VAL A 214 -60.64 21.17 -1.76
CA VAL A 214 -59.92 22.44 -1.53
C VAL A 214 -60.73 23.60 -2.07
N GLN A 215 -60.95 24.63 -1.24
CA GLN A 215 -61.64 25.87 -1.60
C GLN A 215 -60.82 27.08 -1.13
N ALA A 216 -60.40 27.93 -2.06
CA ALA A 216 -59.63 29.14 -1.75
C ALA A 216 -60.27 30.39 -2.39
N ASP A 217 -60.44 31.45 -1.58
CA ASP A 217 -60.86 32.77 -2.03
C ASP A 217 -59.62 33.69 -2.16
N TRP A 218 -59.15 33.81 -3.38
CA TRP A 218 -57.93 34.54 -3.70
C TRP A 218 -58.05 36.07 -3.56
N GLU A 219 -59.27 36.62 -3.59
CA GLU A 219 -59.49 38.06 -3.37
C GLU A 219 -59.28 38.40 -1.89
N GLN A 220 -59.84 37.56 -1.01
CA GLN A 220 -59.63 37.68 0.44
C GLN A 220 -58.18 37.42 0.83
N ALA A 221 -57.51 36.43 0.20
CA ALA A 221 -56.10 36.15 0.45
C ALA A 221 -55.21 37.35 0.08
N TYR A 222 -55.48 38.00 -1.06
CA TYR A 222 -54.76 39.19 -1.49
C TYR A 222 -54.92 40.35 -0.49
N HIS A 223 -56.16 40.64 -0.07
CA HIS A 223 -56.42 41.71 0.89
C HIS A 223 -55.82 41.43 2.27
N PHE A 224 -55.87 40.18 2.75
CA PHE A 224 -55.25 39.78 4.00
C PHE A 224 -53.73 39.98 3.97
N ILE A 225 -53.06 39.52 2.90
CA ILE A 225 -51.62 39.72 2.70
C ILE A 225 -51.28 41.21 2.63
N GLN A 226 -52.12 42.03 1.97
CA GLN A 226 -51.91 43.47 1.85
C GLN A 226 -52.05 44.22 3.19
N GLU A 227 -53.00 43.82 4.03
CA GLU A 227 -53.32 44.51 5.28
C GLU A 227 -52.39 44.13 6.43
N HIS A 228 -51.99 42.86 6.51
CA HIS A 228 -51.16 42.35 7.61
C HIS A 228 -49.65 42.45 7.35
N PHE A 229 -49.23 42.60 6.10
CA PHE A 229 -47.81 42.65 5.71
C PHE A 229 -47.54 43.92 4.87
N GLY A 230 -46.97 44.95 5.51
CA GLY A 230 -46.76 46.29 4.96
C GLY A 230 -45.76 46.41 3.80
N LEU A 231 -45.64 47.62 3.22
CA LEU A 231 -45.04 47.91 1.90
C LEU A 231 -43.52 47.71 1.71
N ASP A 232 -42.74 47.25 2.71
CA ASP A 232 -41.26 47.39 2.65
C ASP A 232 -40.47 46.19 3.21
N LEU A 233 -40.78 44.95 2.78
CA LEU A 233 -40.00 43.76 3.15
C LEU A 233 -39.75 42.81 1.96
N VAL A 234 -38.52 42.32 1.91
CA VAL A 234 -38.07 41.17 1.12
C VAL A 234 -38.32 39.92 1.98
N PHE A 235 -39.28 39.06 1.60
CA PHE A 235 -39.69 37.88 2.37
C PHE A 235 -38.68 36.72 2.21
N VAL A 236 -38.37 36.02 3.30
CA VAL A 236 -37.55 34.77 3.29
C VAL A 236 -38.49 33.56 3.39
N THR A 237 -38.07 32.38 2.92
CA THR A 237 -38.92 31.17 2.84
C THR A 237 -39.60 30.76 4.16
N VAL A 238 -39.03 31.11 5.32
CA VAL A 238 -39.62 30.83 6.65
C VAL A 238 -40.87 31.70 6.92
N ASP A 239 -40.95 32.91 6.37
CA ASP A 239 -42.10 33.81 6.57
C ASP A 239 -43.33 33.40 5.74
N LEU A 240 -43.17 32.52 4.75
CA LEU A 240 -44.19 32.14 3.78
C LEU A 240 -45.08 30.98 4.25
N ASP A 241 -44.51 30.01 4.97
CA ASP A 241 -45.30 28.94 5.62
C ASP A 241 -46.24 29.51 6.68
N ASP A 242 -45.78 30.52 7.44
CA ASP A 242 -46.57 31.29 8.42
C ASP A 242 -47.74 32.05 7.77
N ILE A 243 -47.57 32.56 6.54
CA ILE A 243 -48.65 33.26 5.81
C ILE A 243 -49.74 32.27 5.40
N VAL A 244 -49.37 31.10 4.86
CA VAL A 244 -50.34 30.06 4.46
C VAL A 244 -51.07 29.52 5.69
N GLU A 245 -50.36 29.29 6.80
CA GLU A 245 -50.96 28.85 8.06
C GLU A 245 -51.99 29.86 8.58
N ARG A 246 -51.68 31.16 8.55
CA ARG A 246 -52.65 32.20 8.95
C ARG A 246 -53.83 32.34 8.00
N LEU A 247 -53.63 32.14 6.69
CA LEU A 247 -54.71 32.11 5.70
C LEU A 247 -55.66 30.92 5.93
N GLU A 248 -55.14 29.78 6.41
CA GLU A 248 -55.94 28.63 6.83
C GLU A 248 -56.66 28.88 8.16
N GLU A 249 -55.97 29.46 9.17
CA GLU A 249 -56.55 29.81 10.47
C GLU A 249 -57.73 30.78 10.34
N GLU A 250 -57.57 31.82 9.52
CA GLU A 250 -58.62 32.81 9.21
C GLU A 250 -59.68 32.28 8.22
N LYS A 251 -59.54 31.01 7.77
CA LYS A 251 -60.45 30.30 6.85
C LYS A 251 -60.60 30.97 5.48
N ILE A 252 -59.60 31.73 5.05
CA ILE A 252 -59.53 32.34 3.72
C ILE A 252 -59.17 31.26 2.67
N ILE A 253 -58.37 30.28 3.09
CA ILE A 253 -58.19 28.99 2.41
C ILE A 253 -58.83 27.90 3.29
N SER A 254 -59.72 27.09 2.72
CA SER A 254 -60.38 25.98 3.40
C SER A 254 -60.02 24.66 2.72
N ILE A 255 -59.29 23.82 3.44
CA ILE A 255 -58.93 22.46 3.01
C ILE A 255 -59.73 21.48 3.87
N LYS A 256 -60.58 20.65 3.25
CA LYS A 256 -61.33 19.59 3.93
C LYS A 256 -60.92 18.24 3.37
N ALA A 257 -60.26 17.43 4.20
CA ALA A 257 -60.06 16.02 3.95
C ALA A 257 -61.06 15.23 4.82
N SER A 258 -61.83 14.33 4.23
CA SER A 258 -62.67 13.40 4.99
C SER A 258 -62.03 12.01 4.96
N LEU A 259 -61.79 11.45 6.15
CA LEU A 259 -61.28 10.09 6.34
C LEU A 259 -62.21 9.36 7.30
N GLU A 260 -62.56 8.12 6.99
CA GLU A 260 -63.15 7.17 7.94
C GLU A 260 -62.17 6.00 8.15
N LEU A 261 -61.13 6.15 8.99
CA LEU A 261 -60.28 5.05 9.45
C LEU A 261 -59.69 5.32 10.86
N GLU A 262 -59.64 4.28 11.71
CA GLU A 262 -58.94 4.23 13.02
C GLU A 262 -57.66 3.36 12.93
N GLY A 263 -56.52 3.80 13.48
CA GLY A 263 -55.30 2.98 13.67
C GLY A 263 -53.97 3.68 13.34
N GLU A 264 -52.85 2.91 13.38
CA GLU A 264 -51.45 3.37 13.10
C GLU A 264 -51.22 3.92 11.67
N GLU A 265 -52.24 3.97 10.81
CA GLU A 265 -52.18 4.52 9.45
C GLU A 265 -52.27 6.06 9.37
N ALA A 266 -52.41 6.75 10.51
CA ALA A 266 -52.46 8.22 10.55
C ALA A 266 -51.17 8.92 10.05
N ALA A 267 -50.00 8.32 10.26
CA ALA A 267 -48.71 8.94 9.93
C ALA A 267 -48.42 8.99 8.41
N VAL A 268 -48.89 7.99 7.64
CA VAL A 268 -48.75 7.98 6.17
C VAL A 268 -49.72 8.99 5.52
N VAL A 269 -50.86 9.22 6.16
CA VAL A 269 -51.87 10.22 5.76
C VAL A 269 -51.35 11.64 5.99
N GLU A 270 -50.55 11.85 7.04
CA GLU A 270 -49.93 13.15 7.36
C GLU A 270 -48.92 13.59 6.29
N ASP A 271 -48.11 12.66 5.77
CA ASP A 271 -47.16 12.94 4.68
C ASP A 271 -47.86 13.30 3.35
N GLU A 272 -48.95 12.61 3.00
CA GLU A 272 -49.73 12.91 1.79
C GLU A 272 -50.52 14.22 1.93
N PHE A 273 -51.01 14.54 3.13
CA PHE A 273 -51.62 15.84 3.45
C PHE A 273 -50.61 16.99 3.36
N ASN A 274 -49.40 16.79 3.89
CA ASN A 274 -48.30 17.76 3.79
C ASN A 274 -47.87 18.03 2.35
N GLN A 275 -48.02 17.05 1.45
CA GLN A 275 -47.72 17.25 0.04
C GLN A 275 -48.75 18.16 -0.65
N VAL A 276 -50.05 18.00 -0.34
CA VAL A 276 -51.11 18.90 -0.86
C VAL A 276 -50.92 20.33 -0.34
N ARG A 277 -50.51 20.49 0.93
CA ARG A 277 -50.19 21.81 1.51
C ARG A 277 -49.02 22.48 0.77
N LYS A 278 -47.97 21.74 0.42
CA LYS A 278 -46.83 22.26 -0.36
C LYS A 278 -47.23 22.74 -1.75
N ASP A 279 -48.03 21.97 -2.47
CA ASP A 279 -48.48 22.33 -3.82
C ASP A 279 -49.34 23.61 -3.78
N LEU A 280 -50.13 23.81 -2.72
CA LEU A 280 -50.90 25.05 -2.50
C LEU A 280 -50.00 26.24 -2.15
N THR A 281 -48.98 26.05 -1.31
CA THR A 281 -47.98 27.09 -1.02
C THR A 281 -47.27 27.56 -2.30
N GLU A 282 -46.89 26.64 -3.19
CA GLU A 282 -46.28 26.97 -4.48
C GLU A 282 -47.23 27.79 -5.37
N LEU A 283 -48.51 27.44 -5.40
CA LEU A 283 -49.52 28.19 -6.14
C LEU A 283 -49.74 29.61 -5.58
N VAL A 284 -49.74 29.76 -4.25
CA VAL A 284 -49.81 31.09 -3.58
C VAL A 284 -48.59 31.93 -3.96
N LEU A 285 -47.39 31.33 -3.92
CA LEU A 285 -46.14 32.00 -4.28
C LEU A 285 -46.15 32.50 -5.72
N GLU A 286 -46.52 31.65 -6.67
CA GLU A 286 -46.58 32.00 -8.09
C GLU A 286 -47.58 33.16 -8.36
N LYS A 287 -48.68 33.20 -7.60
CA LYS A 287 -49.75 34.17 -7.84
C LYS A 287 -49.50 35.55 -7.22
N PHE A 288 -48.97 35.61 -6.01
CA PHE A 288 -48.92 36.86 -5.22
C PHE A 288 -47.51 37.42 -4.99
N PHE A 289 -46.45 36.69 -5.35
CA PHE A 289 -45.07 37.09 -5.07
C PHE A 289 -44.17 36.95 -6.31
N GLU A 290 -43.17 37.82 -6.44
CA GLU A 290 -42.13 37.76 -7.47
C GLU A 290 -40.73 37.70 -6.83
N PRO A 291 -39.77 36.97 -7.42
CA PRO A 291 -38.43 36.82 -6.85
C PRO A 291 -37.57 38.08 -7.07
N VAL A 292 -36.90 38.54 -6.00
CA VAL A 292 -35.95 39.67 -6.02
C VAL A 292 -34.62 39.33 -5.32
N PRO A 293 -33.49 39.96 -5.70
CA PRO A 293 -32.22 39.76 -5.01
C PRO A 293 -32.26 40.35 -3.59
N ASN A 294 -31.83 39.60 -2.57
CA ASN A 294 -31.85 40.06 -1.17
C ASN A 294 -30.70 41.05 -0.89
N PRO A 295 -30.97 42.30 -0.45
CA PRO A 295 -29.94 43.31 -0.21
C PRO A 295 -29.25 43.22 1.16
N ASN A 296 -29.66 42.31 2.06
CA ASN A 296 -29.03 42.09 3.37
C ASN A 296 -28.32 40.73 3.42
N GLU A 297 -27.16 40.61 2.77
CA GLU A 297 -26.25 39.47 2.99
C GLU A 297 -25.59 39.60 4.38
N ALA A 298 -25.96 38.71 5.30
CA ALA A 298 -25.22 38.53 6.55
C ALA A 298 -23.81 38.01 6.25
N THR A 299 -22.80 38.60 6.89
CA THR A 299 -21.40 38.16 6.78
C THR A 299 -21.19 36.81 7.50
N PRO A 300 -20.26 35.97 7.03
CA PRO A 300 -20.19 34.55 7.38
C PRO A 300 -19.48 34.30 8.73
N ASP A 301 -20.10 34.68 9.84
CA ASP A 301 -19.56 34.34 11.18
C ASP A 301 -20.62 34.18 12.29
N ASP A 302 -21.86 33.80 11.96
CA ASP A 302 -22.89 33.49 12.95
C ASP A 302 -23.17 31.97 13.05
N GLN A 303 -23.03 31.40 14.24
CA GLN A 303 -23.10 29.94 14.50
C GLN A 303 -24.53 29.36 14.41
N THR A 304 -25.53 30.19 14.15
CA THR A 304 -26.93 29.81 13.90
C THR A 304 -27.19 29.30 12.48
N VAL A 305 -26.22 29.42 11.56
CA VAL A 305 -26.34 29.01 10.14
C VAL A 305 -26.18 27.49 9.93
N SER A 306 -25.71 26.73 10.94
CA SER A 306 -25.46 25.29 10.80
C SER A 306 -26.74 24.43 10.85
N THR A 307 -27.80 24.90 11.50
CA THR A 307 -29.05 24.13 11.63
C THR A 307 -29.95 24.29 10.39
N VAL A 308 -29.95 25.46 9.77
CA VAL A 308 -30.80 25.79 8.61
C VAL A 308 -30.24 25.26 7.28
N LEU A 309 -28.92 25.02 7.18
CA LEU A 309 -28.31 24.42 5.99
C LEU A 309 -28.52 22.89 5.86
N SER A 310 -28.95 22.23 6.94
CA SER A 310 -29.13 20.77 6.96
C SER A 310 -30.46 20.34 6.32
N THR A 311 -31.51 21.15 6.48
CA THR A 311 -32.84 20.92 5.87
C THR A 311 -32.88 21.31 4.39
N ALA A 312 -32.00 22.23 3.94
CA ALA A 312 -31.93 22.68 2.54
C ALA A 312 -31.21 21.71 1.57
N ARG A 313 -30.62 20.59 2.05
CA ARG A 313 -29.88 19.64 1.20
C ARG A 313 -30.73 18.49 0.61
N GLN A 314 -32.00 18.36 0.99
CA GLN A 314 -32.88 17.26 0.53
C GLN A 314 -33.78 17.61 -0.66
N ILE A 315 -33.83 18.87 -1.10
CA ILE A 315 -34.61 19.31 -2.27
C ILE A 315 -33.64 19.82 -3.35
N ARG A 316 -32.94 18.90 -4.01
CA ARG A 316 -31.89 19.21 -5.00
C ARG A 316 -32.28 18.91 -6.46
N ASN A 317 -33.57 18.72 -6.76
CA ASN A 317 -34.03 18.49 -8.13
C ASN A 317 -35.24 19.36 -8.44
N ILE A 318 -35.04 20.64 -8.76
CA ILE A 318 -35.79 21.46 -9.74
C ILE A 318 -35.05 22.81 -9.82
N ILE A 319 -34.34 23.00 -10.94
CA ILE A 319 -33.87 24.25 -11.58
C ILE A 319 -33.04 25.28 -10.78
N HIS A 320 -31.83 25.49 -11.29
CA HIS A 320 -30.81 26.46 -10.90
C HIS A 320 -31.26 27.93 -10.82
N LEU A 321 -31.00 28.63 -9.70
CA LEU A 321 -30.39 29.97 -9.60
C LEU A 321 -30.32 30.48 -8.13
N TRP A 322 -29.10 30.49 -7.59
CA TRP A 322 -28.49 31.36 -6.55
C TRP A 322 -29.01 31.40 -5.08
N PRO A 323 -28.11 31.28 -4.07
CA PRO A 323 -28.43 31.34 -2.66
C PRO A 323 -28.51 32.78 -2.15
N SER A 324 -29.54 33.55 -2.55
CA SER A 324 -29.91 34.85 -1.95
C SER A 324 -31.09 35.52 -2.65
N ALA A 325 -32.14 34.77 -3.03
CA ALA A 325 -33.39 35.37 -3.50
C ALA A 325 -34.34 35.57 -2.31
N GLY A 326 -34.80 36.79 -2.10
CA GLY A 326 -36.00 37.02 -1.29
C GLY A 326 -37.16 37.40 -2.20
N TYR A 327 -38.39 37.37 -1.69
CA TYR A 327 -39.58 37.60 -2.51
C TYR A 327 -40.12 38.99 -2.25
N SER A 328 -40.58 39.70 -3.28
CA SER A 328 -41.34 40.95 -3.13
C SER A 328 -42.77 40.73 -3.62
N ARG A 329 -43.72 41.40 -2.97
CA ARG A 329 -45.14 41.30 -3.31
C ARG A 329 -45.40 41.78 -4.74
N ARG A 330 -46.12 40.96 -5.52
CA ARG A 330 -46.59 41.30 -6.87
C ARG A 330 -47.85 42.13 -6.77
N GLU A 331 -47.90 43.27 -7.45
CA GLU A 331 -49.11 44.10 -7.52
C GLU A 331 -50.07 43.47 -8.55
N VAL A 332 -51.08 42.75 -8.08
CA VAL A 332 -52.06 42.06 -8.93
C VAL A 332 -53.31 42.94 -9.04
N SER A 333 -53.78 43.22 -10.27
CA SER A 333 -55.02 43.96 -10.46
C SER A 333 -56.22 43.08 -10.08
N VAL A 334 -57.15 43.65 -9.32
CA VAL A 334 -58.29 42.93 -8.69
C VAL A 334 -59.29 42.36 -9.73
N GLU A 335 -59.11 42.65 -11.02
CA GLU A 335 -60.01 42.21 -12.10
C GLU A 335 -59.71 40.78 -12.63
N GLU A 336 -58.60 40.14 -12.22
CA GLU A 336 -58.18 38.80 -12.71
C GLU A 336 -58.30 37.64 -11.69
N ILE A 337 -58.89 37.86 -10.52
CA ILE A 337 -58.84 36.89 -9.43
C ILE A 337 -60.18 36.11 -9.33
N ARG A 338 -60.18 34.80 -9.64
CA ARG A 338 -61.35 33.89 -9.46
C ARG A 338 -61.01 32.72 -8.54
N SER A 339 -61.93 32.38 -7.63
CA SER A 339 -61.84 31.24 -6.71
C SER A 339 -61.63 29.90 -7.43
N ILE A 340 -60.87 29.00 -6.81
CA ILE A 340 -60.64 27.65 -7.31
C ILE A 340 -61.32 26.63 -6.41
N GLN A 341 -61.98 25.64 -7.01
CA GLN A 341 -62.52 24.46 -6.34
C GLN A 341 -62.04 23.22 -7.09
N VAL A 342 -61.43 22.28 -6.37
CA VAL A 342 -60.79 21.09 -6.95
C VAL A 342 -61.17 19.85 -6.15
N ASP A 343 -61.72 18.85 -6.83
CA ASP A 343 -62.10 17.55 -6.26
C ASP A 343 -61.24 16.44 -6.90
N TYR A 344 -60.51 15.64 -6.12
CA TYR A 344 -59.81 14.44 -6.62
C TYR A 344 -60.14 13.18 -5.79
N THR A 345 -60.19 12.03 -6.47
CA THR A 345 -60.39 10.68 -5.87
C THR A 345 -59.18 9.82 -6.24
N VAL A 346 -58.42 9.34 -5.26
CA VAL A 346 -57.17 8.59 -5.50
C VAL A 346 -57.35 7.12 -5.12
N ASN A 347 -57.43 6.22 -6.12
CA ASN A 347 -57.26 4.78 -5.88
C ASN A 347 -55.78 4.44 -6.03
N LYS A 348 -55.14 3.93 -4.97
CA LYS A 348 -53.70 3.63 -4.95
C LYS A 348 -53.47 2.13 -4.81
N ALA A 349 -52.60 1.59 -5.66
CA ALA A 349 -52.06 0.24 -5.49
C ALA A 349 -51.00 0.26 -4.39
N VAL A 350 -51.20 -0.51 -3.33
CA VAL A 350 -50.28 -0.61 -2.18
C VAL A 350 -49.66 -1.99 -2.12
N SER A 351 -48.33 -2.03 -1.96
CA SER A 351 -47.59 -3.27 -1.75
C SER A 351 -47.58 -3.60 -0.25
N ARG A 352 -47.95 -4.83 0.11
CA ARG A 352 -47.86 -5.36 1.48
C ARG A 352 -46.97 -6.60 1.49
N LYS A 353 -46.44 -6.94 2.67
CA LYS A 353 -45.59 -8.11 2.90
C LYS A 353 -46.24 -9.07 3.89
N ILE A 354 -46.11 -10.36 3.65
CA ILE A 354 -46.48 -11.42 4.60
C ILE A 354 -45.35 -12.43 4.75
N ALA A 355 -45.23 -13.04 5.94
CA ALA A 355 -44.16 -13.98 6.23
C ALA A 355 -44.64 -15.31 6.86
N PRO A 356 -45.23 -16.23 6.07
CA PRO A 356 -45.58 -17.56 6.55
C PRO A 356 -44.35 -18.34 7.03
N GLN A 357 -44.44 -18.97 8.20
CA GLN A 357 -43.32 -19.69 8.81
C GLN A 357 -43.76 -20.97 9.51
N ALA A 358 -42.88 -21.97 9.53
CA ALA A 358 -43.07 -23.22 10.27
C ALA A 358 -41.73 -23.86 10.66
N HIS A 359 -41.75 -24.63 11.75
CA HIS A 359 -40.61 -25.44 12.18
C HIS A 359 -40.57 -26.79 11.47
N ILE A 360 -39.36 -27.32 11.23
CA ILE A 360 -39.21 -28.64 10.60
C ILE A 360 -39.77 -29.77 11.47
N SER A 361 -39.80 -29.62 12.81
CA SER A 361 -40.43 -30.61 13.68
C SER A 361 -41.90 -30.86 13.33
N LEU A 362 -42.64 -29.78 13.00
CA LEU A 362 -44.04 -29.88 12.56
C LEU A 362 -44.17 -30.64 11.24
N PHE A 363 -43.17 -30.58 10.38
CA PHE A 363 -43.18 -31.32 9.10
C PHE A 363 -43.11 -32.82 9.32
N LEU A 364 -42.33 -33.26 10.31
CA LEU A 364 -42.22 -34.68 10.66
C LEU A 364 -43.48 -35.15 11.39
N GLU A 365 -44.02 -34.32 12.30
CA GLU A 365 -45.25 -34.60 13.05
C GLU A 365 -46.49 -34.70 12.14
N ASP A 366 -46.65 -33.78 11.18
CA ASP A 366 -47.81 -33.73 10.26
C ASP A 366 -47.99 -35.05 9.47
N PHE A 367 -46.89 -35.77 9.22
CA PHE A 367 -46.86 -37.02 8.46
C PHE A 367 -46.52 -38.25 9.31
N GLY A 368 -46.26 -38.09 10.61
CA GLY A 368 -45.84 -39.18 11.50
C GLY A 368 -44.53 -39.87 11.06
N LEU A 369 -43.63 -39.12 10.41
CA LEU A 369 -42.40 -39.65 9.84
C LEU A 369 -41.41 -40.09 10.92
N LYS A 370 -40.86 -41.29 10.77
CA LYS A 370 -39.78 -41.80 11.60
C LYS A 370 -38.44 -41.63 10.89
N LYS A 371 -37.37 -41.82 11.66
CA LYS A 371 -35.99 -41.76 11.17
C LYS A 371 -35.78 -42.66 9.94
N GLU A 372 -36.35 -43.86 9.95
CA GLU A 372 -36.21 -44.85 8.89
C GLU A 372 -36.91 -44.44 7.58
N ASP A 373 -37.92 -43.55 7.65
CA ASP A 373 -38.68 -43.10 6.49
C ASP A 373 -37.93 -41.98 5.72
N VAL A 374 -37.01 -41.30 6.42
CA VAL A 374 -36.33 -40.09 5.94
C VAL A 374 -34.85 -40.32 5.67
N VAL A 375 -34.17 -41.12 6.51
CA VAL A 375 -32.72 -41.33 6.45
C VAL A 375 -32.35 -42.45 5.48
N THR A 376 -31.49 -42.15 4.51
CA THR A 376 -30.86 -43.12 3.61
C THR A 376 -29.36 -43.13 3.83
N VAL A 377 -28.80 -44.29 4.14
CA VAL A 377 -27.38 -44.46 4.40
C VAL A 377 -26.68 -44.97 3.14
N VAL A 378 -25.62 -44.30 2.71
CA VAL A 378 -24.83 -44.66 1.52
C VAL A 378 -23.43 -45.06 1.95
N ASP A 379 -22.92 -46.17 1.41
CA ASP A 379 -21.55 -46.62 1.66
C ASP A 379 -20.57 -45.69 0.94
N GLY A 380 -19.72 -44.99 1.70
CA GLY A 380 -18.88 -43.88 1.20
C GLY A 380 -17.66 -44.29 0.36
N ASN A 381 -17.51 -45.59 0.08
CA ASN A 381 -16.34 -46.15 -0.62
C ASN A 381 -16.37 -45.95 -2.15
N ASP A 382 -17.42 -45.33 -2.69
CA ASP A 382 -17.48 -44.98 -4.11
C ASP A 382 -16.73 -43.68 -4.39
N ALA A 383 -15.82 -43.70 -5.37
CA ALA A 383 -15.01 -42.55 -5.81
C ALA A 383 -15.82 -41.30 -6.21
N LEU A 384 -17.14 -41.45 -6.38
CA LEU A 384 -18.11 -40.38 -6.64
C LEU A 384 -18.12 -39.29 -5.53
N TRP A 385 -17.81 -39.66 -4.29
CA TRP A 385 -17.92 -38.75 -3.14
C TRP A 385 -16.61 -38.04 -2.78
N ASN A 386 -15.53 -38.33 -3.51
CA ASN A 386 -14.26 -37.65 -3.29
C ASN A 386 -14.40 -36.17 -3.65
N THR A 387 -13.76 -35.30 -2.87
CA THR A 387 -13.67 -33.87 -3.16
C THR A 387 -12.21 -33.48 -3.35
N THR A 388 -11.99 -32.42 -4.11
CA THR A 388 -10.69 -31.78 -4.21
C THR A 388 -10.77 -30.41 -3.56
N THR A 389 -9.76 -30.07 -2.76
CA THR A 389 -9.69 -28.79 -2.04
C THR A 389 -8.65 -27.89 -2.68
N PHE A 390 -9.04 -26.64 -2.90
CA PHE A 390 -8.19 -25.55 -3.32
C PHE A 390 -8.04 -24.54 -2.18
N ASP A 391 -6.80 -24.14 -1.90
CA ASP A 391 -6.40 -23.22 -0.86
C ASP A 391 -5.44 -22.20 -1.48
N ALA A 392 -5.66 -20.91 -1.24
CA ALA A 392 -4.79 -19.86 -1.78
C ALA A 392 -4.53 -18.73 -0.80
N LEU A 393 -3.30 -18.22 -0.86
CA LEU A 393 -2.84 -17.04 -0.13
C LEU A 393 -1.90 -16.20 -1.00
N VAL A 394 -1.74 -14.92 -0.66
CA VAL A 394 -0.85 -13.99 -1.34
C VAL A 394 0.33 -13.64 -0.42
N ASN A 395 1.55 -13.82 -0.92
CA ASN A 395 2.78 -13.40 -0.26
C ASN A 395 3.29 -12.11 -0.92
N ALA A 396 2.93 -10.94 -0.38
CA ALA A 396 3.28 -9.64 -0.94
C ALA A 396 3.42 -8.54 0.11
N ASP A 397 4.27 -7.55 -0.14
CA ASP A 397 4.34 -6.29 0.63
C ASP A 397 3.34 -5.27 0.05
N TYR A 398 2.08 -5.37 0.49
CA TYR A 398 1.01 -4.48 0.02
C TYR A 398 1.32 -2.99 0.24
N ALA A 399 2.02 -2.66 1.33
CA ALA A 399 2.36 -1.28 1.67
C ALA A 399 3.55 -0.79 0.84
N GLY A 400 4.66 -1.52 0.83
CA GLY A 400 5.90 -1.15 0.16
C GLY A 400 5.79 -1.10 -1.37
N ASP A 401 4.99 -1.98 -1.96
CA ASP A 401 4.77 -2.04 -3.41
C ASP A 401 3.52 -1.27 -3.87
N ALA A 402 2.82 -0.64 -2.92
CA ALA A 402 1.58 0.11 -3.14
C ALA A 402 0.50 -0.70 -3.88
N ILE A 403 0.37 -1.99 -3.54
CA ILE A 403 -0.67 -2.87 -4.05
C ILE A 403 -2.00 -2.46 -3.39
N HIS A 404 -3.03 -2.30 -4.22
CA HIS A 404 -4.40 -2.11 -3.78
C HIS A 404 -5.06 -3.45 -3.51
N SER A 405 -5.00 -4.37 -4.47
CA SER A 405 -5.59 -5.70 -4.36
C SER A 405 -5.00 -6.66 -5.37
N VAL A 406 -5.14 -7.96 -5.11
CA VAL A 406 -4.84 -9.05 -6.04
C VAL A 406 -6.12 -9.81 -6.32
N ALA A 407 -6.55 -9.88 -7.59
CA ALA A 407 -7.66 -10.71 -8.01
C ALA A 407 -7.13 -12.05 -8.52
N LEU A 408 -7.72 -13.16 -8.08
CA LEU A 408 -7.36 -14.52 -8.47
C LEU A 408 -8.58 -15.18 -9.12
N ASP A 409 -8.42 -15.66 -10.35
CA ASP A 409 -9.38 -16.52 -11.02
C ASP A 409 -8.81 -17.94 -11.10
N VAL A 410 -9.65 -18.94 -10.83
CA VAL A 410 -9.28 -20.36 -10.77
C VAL A 410 -10.30 -21.19 -11.54
N GLN A 411 -9.83 -22.10 -12.38
CA GLN A 411 -10.63 -23.09 -13.10
C GLN A 411 -10.13 -24.49 -12.76
N TYR A 412 -11.03 -25.34 -12.28
CA TYR A 412 -10.83 -26.78 -12.15
C TYR A 412 -11.36 -27.44 -13.43
N ARG A 413 -10.47 -28.00 -14.23
CA ARG A 413 -10.79 -28.58 -15.55
C ARG A 413 -9.71 -29.52 -16.04
N SER A 414 -10.03 -30.36 -17.03
CA SER A 414 -9.07 -31.24 -17.68
C SER A 414 -7.85 -30.47 -18.24
N PRO A 415 -6.62 -31.00 -18.06
CA PRO A 415 -5.39 -30.40 -18.59
C PRO A 415 -5.27 -30.50 -20.12
N ASP A 416 -6.05 -31.39 -20.75
CA ASP A 416 -6.02 -31.59 -22.19
C ASP A 416 -6.73 -30.44 -22.90
N HIS A 417 -5.94 -29.60 -23.60
CA HIS A 417 -6.40 -28.41 -24.33
C HIS A 417 -7.10 -27.36 -23.44
N PHE A 418 -6.30 -26.56 -22.73
CA PHE A 418 -6.80 -25.40 -22.00
C PHE A 418 -7.43 -24.36 -22.95
N ASP A 419 -8.74 -24.18 -22.83
CA ASP A 419 -9.50 -23.08 -23.46
C ASP A 419 -10.19 -22.26 -22.37
N PRO A 420 -9.79 -21.00 -22.11
CA PRO A 420 -10.36 -20.19 -21.05
C PRO A 420 -11.83 -19.82 -21.25
N LEU A 421 -12.39 -20.03 -22.44
CA LEU A 421 -13.80 -19.74 -22.77
C LEU A 421 -14.71 -20.97 -22.70
N ALA A 422 -14.14 -22.17 -22.57
CA ALA A 422 -14.91 -23.40 -22.42
C ALA A 422 -15.36 -23.59 -20.97
N ASP A 423 -16.56 -24.16 -20.79
CA ASP A 423 -17.19 -24.38 -19.48
C ASP A 423 -16.33 -25.33 -18.60
N PRO A 424 -15.81 -24.87 -17.44
CA PRO A 424 -15.01 -25.69 -16.54
C PRO A 424 -15.88 -26.51 -15.56
N ASP A 425 -15.32 -27.57 -14.96
CA ASP A 425 -16.01 -28.34 -13.92
C ASP A 425 -16.28 -27.49 -12.66
N ALA A 426 -15.39 -26.55 -12.35
CA ALA A 426 -15.64 -25.49 -11.38
C ALA A 426 -14.83 -24.23 -11.69
N GLU A 427 -15.39 -23.07 -11.36
CA GLU A 427 -14.73 -21.76 -11.47
C GLU A 427 -14.92 -20.96 -10.19
N TRP A 428 -13.85 -20.26 -9.77
CA TRP A 428 -13.87 -19.38 -8.61
C TRP A 428 -13.08 -18.10 -8.89
N SER A 429 -13.58 -16.99 -8.34
CA SER A 429 -12.87 -15.71 -8.32
C SER A 429 -12.75 -15.19 -6.90
N PHE A 430 -11.57 -14.69 -6.55
CA PHE A 430 -11.24 -14.15 -5.23
C PHE A 430 -10.56 -12.79 -5.35
N LEU A 431 -10.70 -11.98 -4.31
CA LEU A 431 -10.01 -10.70 -4.17
C LEU A 431 -9.29 -10.70 -2.82
N PHE A 432 -7.98 -10.43 -2.86
CA PHE A 432 -7.12 -10.30 -1.69
C PHE A 432 -6.72 -8.83 -1.54
N ASP A 433 -7.11 -8.19 -0.46
CA ASP A 433 -6.74 -6.80 -0.14
C ASP A 433 -5.77 -6.70 1.05
N SER A 434 -5.49 -7.83 1.71
CA SER A 434 -4.53 -7.96 2.80
C SER A 434 -3.60 -9.18 2.60
N ALA A 435 -2.41 -9.13 3.22
CA ALA A 435 -1.48 -10.27 3.26
C ALA A 435 -1.95 -11.41 4.18
N ASP A 436 -2.89 -11.14 5.08
CA ASP A 436 -3.49 -12.14 5.98
C ASP A 436 -4.66 -12.90 5.33
N ASP A 437 -5.10 -12.48 4.15
CA ASP A 437 -6.21 -13.09 3.44
C ASP A 437 -5.83 -14.50 2.96
N ARG A 438 -6.69 -15.47 3.28
CA ARG A 438 -6.60 -16.84 2.83
C ARG A 438 -7.97 -17.33 2.40
N VAL A 439 -8.04 -18.00 1.26
CA VAL A 439 -9.28 -18.53 0.72
C VAL A 439 -9.19 -20.04 0.56
N LYS A 440 -10.27 -20.72 0.88
CA LYS A 440 -10.40 -22.18 0.70
C LYS A 440 -11.72 -22.49 -0.02
N ARG A 441 -11.67 -23.38 -1.00
CA ARG A 441 -12.84 -23.91 -1.72
C ARG A 441 -12.67 -25.40 -1.98
N SER A 442 -13.78 -26.09 -2.18
CA SER A 442 -13.78 -27.49 -2.56
C SER A 442 -14.71 -27.70 -3.76
N SER A 443 -14.35 -28.65 -4.63
CA SER A 443 -15.19 -29.16 -5.71
C SER A 443 -15.26 -30.68 -5.65
N TRP A 444 -16.21 -31.26 -6.39
CA TRP A 444 -16.23 -32.70 -6.65
C TRP A 444 -14.94 -33.12 -7.34
N TYR A 445 -14.35 -34.22 -6.88
CA TYR A 445 -13.14 -34.79 -7.46
C TYR A 445 -13.49 -35.47 -8.79
N ASN A 446 -12.84 -35.03 -9.86
CA ASN A 446 -12.94 -35.67 -11.16
C ASN A 446 -11.65 -36.49 -11.40
N PRO A 447 -11.72 -37.83 -11.52
CA PRO A 447 -10.54 -38.67 -11.72
C PRO A 447 -9.80 -38.39 -13.04
N ASP A 448 -10.48 -37.85 -14.06
CA ASP A 448 -9.85 -37.48 -15.34
C ASP A 448 -9.01 -36.19 -15.22
N ILE A 449 -9.23 -35.40 -14.17
CA ILE A 449 -8.55 -34.10 -13.90
C ILE A 449 -7.52 -34.23 -12.77
N GLY A 450 -7.83 -35.05 -11.76
CA GLY A 450 -7.02 -35.17 -10.56
C GLY A 450 -7.12 -33.91 -9.67
N HIS A 451 -6.00 -33.45 -9.13
CA HIS A 451 -5.91 -32.26 -8.26
C HIS A 451 -5.35 -31.03 -8.98
N GLN A 452 -5.46 -30.98 -10.30
CA GLN A 452 -4.90 -29.92 -11.12
C GLN A 452 -5.89 -28.77 -11.29
N TYR A 453 -5.38 -27.55 -11.20
CA TYR A 453 -6.13 -26.31 -11.40
C TYR A 453 -5.41 -25.43 -12.42
N PHE A 454 -6.16 -24.62 -13.14
CA PHE A 454 -5.61 -23.48 -13.86
C PHE A 454 -5.94 -22.22 -13.08
N TYR A 455 -5.00 -21.30 -12.97
CA TYR A 455 -5.21 -20.04 -12.30
C TYR A 455 -4.61 -18.89 -13.09
N ARG A 456 -5.19 -17.71 -12.91
CA ARG A 456 -4.55 -16.44 -13.26
C ARG A 456 -4.76 -15.45 -12.14
N TYR A 457 -3.85 -14.52 -11.98
CA TYR A 457 -4.03 -13.42 -11.05
C TYR A 457 -3.67 -12.08 -11.68
N SER A 458 -4.36 -11.05 -11.22
CA SER A 458 -4.16 -9.65 -11.61
C SER A 458 -3.87 -8.82 -10.37
N VAL A 459 -2.78 -8.05 -10.42
CA VAL A 459 -2.36 -7.16 -9.35
C VAL A 459 -2.78 -5.74 -9.71
N PHE A 460 -3.54 -5.10 -8.85
CA PHE A 460 -3.97 -3.71 -9.01
C PHE A 460 -3.21 -2.82 -8.05
N PHE A 461 -2.70 -1.69 -8.54
CA PHE A 461 -1.92 -0.75 -7.74
C PHE A 461 -2.75 0.47 -7.35
N LYS A 462 -2.42 1.10 -6.22
CA LYS A 462 -3.11 2.30 -5.73
C LYS A 462 -2.94 3.48 -6.70
N PRO A 463 -3.88 4.43 -6.78
CA PRO A 463 -3.73 5.63 -7.63
C PRO A 463 -2.51 6.50 -7.26
N SER A 464 -2.13 6.51 -5.98
CA SER A 464 -0.93 7.17 -5.45
C SER A 464 0.31 6.26 -5.44
N ALA A 465 0.30 5.17 -6.20
CA ALA A 465 1.35 4.16 -6.16
C ALA A 465 2.70 4.67 -6.70
N LEU A 466 3.73 3.84 -6.46
CA LEU A 466 5.03 3.92 -7.11
C LEU A 466 4.83 4.10 -8.63
N PRO A 467 5.48 5.10 -9.25
CA PRO A 467 5.43 5.32 -10.70
C PRO A 467 5.76 4.03 -11.46
N GLY A 468 5.00 3.73 -12.50
CA GLY A 468 5.23 2.57 -13.33
C GLY A 468 4.48 2.65 -14.65
N PRO A 469 4.78 1.75 -15.60
CA PRO A 469 4.17 1.78 -16.94
C PRO A 469 2.67 1.48 -16.94
N THR A 470 2.18 0.73 -15.93
CA THR A 470 0.77 0.33 -15.83
C THR A 470 0.23 0.41 -14.40
N HIS A 471 -1.10 0.55 -14.32
CA HIS A 471 -1.87 0.52 -13.06
C HIS A 471 -2.29 -0.90 -12.64
N SER A 472 -2.07 -1.90 -13.52
CA SER A 472 -2.27 -3.31 -13.22
C SER A 472 -1.34 -4.19 -14.05
N VAL A 473 -1.06 -5.39 -13.54
CA VAL A 473 -0.30 -6.44 -14.24
C VAL A 473 -0.97 -7.79 -14.01
N GLY A 474 -0.90 -8.69 -15.00
CA GLY A 474 -1.54 -10.00 -14.94
C GLY A 474 -0.59 -11.14 -15.28
N SER A 475 -0.81 -12.30 -14.66
CA SER A 475 0.05 -13.49 -14.81
C SER A 475 -0.19 -14.30 -16.09
N GLY A 476 -1.34 -14.12 -16.74
CA GLY A 476 -1.90 -15.10 -17.66
C GLY A 476 -2.36 -16.38 -16.94
N TRP A 477 -3.02 -17.28 -17.67
CA TRP A 477 -3.43 -18.58 -17.16
C TRP A 477 -2.23 -19.53 -17.03
N ARG A 478 -2.11 -20.19 -15.87
CA ARG A 478 -1.02 -21.11 -15.53
C ARG A 478 -1.59 -22.38 -14.87
N PRO A 479 -1.04 -23.56 -15.15
CA PRO A 479 -1.41 -24.78 -14.43
C PRO A 479 -0.80 -24.79 -13.02
N HIS A 480 -1.47 -25.49 -12.10
CA HIS A 480 -1.03 -25.73 -10.73
C HIS A 480 -1.47 -27.13 -10.29
N ASP A 481 -0.58 -27.90 -9.68
CA ASP A 481 -0.78 -29.33 -9.38
C ASP A 481 -0.90 -29.63 -7.87
N SER A 482 -1.01 -28.59 -7.06
CA SER A 482 -1.13 -28.68 -5.60
C SER A 482 -2.44 -28.07 -5.10
N GLN A 483 -2.88 -28.51 -3.92
CA GLN A 483 -4.03 -27.95 -3.24
C GLN A 483 -3.77 -26.54 -2.70
N LEU A 484 -2.51 -26.21 -2.36
CA LEU A 484 -2.13 -24.88 -1.86
C LEU A 484 -1.44 -24.08 -2.96
N LEU A 485 -2.00 -22.92 -3.30
CA LEU A 485 -1.42 -21.91 -4.18
C LEU A 485 -0.89 -20.74 -3.34
N VAL A 486 0.39 -20.41 -3.52
CA VAL A 486 0.99 -19.19 -2.96
C VAL A 486 1.27 -18.23 -4.11
N ILE A 487 0.61 -17.08 -4.11
CA ILE A 487 0.79 -16.06 -5.15
C ILE A 487 1.87 -15.08 -4.72
N SER A 488 2.85 -14.86 -5.60
CA SER A 488 3.94 -13.89 -5.43
C SER A 488 3.86 -12.80 -6.51
N PRO A 489 3.26 -11.62 -6.22
CA PRO A 489 3.09 -10.54 -7.18
C PRO A 489 4.38 -9.99 -7.80
N ASP A 490 5.50 -10.02 -7.07
CA ASP A 490 6.85 -9.63 -7.51
C ASP A 490 7.41 -10.51 -8.64
N GLU A 491 6.68 -11.57 -9.01
CA GLU A 491 6.90 -12.30 -10.24
C GLU A 491 6.60 -11.49 -11.50
N LEU A 492 5.63 -10.57 -11.43
CA LEU A 492 5.09 -9.88 -12.61
C LEU A 492 5.77 -8.55 -12.93
N TYR A 493 6.44 -7.94 -11.96
CA TYR A 493 7.09 -6.64 -12.10
C TYR A 493 8.40 -6.61 -11.32
N ARG A 494 9.22 -5.59 -11.58
CA ARG A 494 10.42 -5.29 -10.79
C ARG A 494 10.24 -3.94 -10.12
N ARG A 495 10.47 -3.88 -8.82
CA ARG A 495 10.64 -2.62 -8.10
C ARG A 495 12.09 -2.18 -8.18
N LEU A 496 12.31 -0.95 -8.62
CA LEU A 496 13.60 -0.27 -8.58
C LEU A 496 13.56 0.77 -7.48
N ALA A 497 14.63 0.84 -6.69
CA ALA A 497 14.83 1.87 -5.70
C ALA A 497 16.25 2.42 -5.87
N LEU A 498 16.37 3.75 -5.86
CA LEU A 498 17.65 4.44 -5.95
C LEU A 498 17.68 5.54 -4.88
N GLU A 499 18.76 5.55 -4.10
CA GLU A 499 19.12 6.64 -3.22
C GLU A 499 20.32 7.39 -3.80
N VAL A 500 20.15 8.69 -4.01
CA VAL A 500 21.26 9.60 -4.30
C VAL A 500 21.59 10.31 -3.00
N GLN A 501 22.82 10.14 -2.52
CA GLN A 501 23.28 10.71 -1.26
C GLN A 501 24.53 11.56 -1.49
N VAL A 502 24.55 12.76 -0.93
CA VAL A 502 25.77 13.59 -0.96
C VAL A 502 26.73 13.15 0.14
N ASP A 503 28.01 13.00 -0.22
CA ASP A 503 29.08 12.65 0.72
C ASP A 503 29.13 13.66 1.89
N THR A 504 29.34 13.16 3.10
CA THR A 504 29.51 13.99 4.31
C THR A 504 30.65 15.00 4.20
N ALA A 505 31.69 14.71 3.42
CA ALA A 505 32.84 15.59 3.19
C ALA A 505 32.61 16.58 2.02
N PHE A 506 31.41 16.62 1.44
CA PHE A 506 31.11 17.47 0.29
C PHE A 506 31.23 18.97 0.64
N PRO A 507 31.93 19.78 -0.18
CA PRO A 507 32.24 21.18 0.14
C PRO A 507 31.08 22.12 -0.19
N TRP A 508 30.04 22.13 0.66
CA TRP A 508 28.86 23.01 0.53
C TRP A 508 29.19 24.51 0.47
N GLU A 509 30.32 24.94 1.01
CA GLU A 509 30.78 26.33 0.92
C GLU A 509 31.14 26.74 -0.53
N ARG A 510 31.58 25.78 -1.35
CA ARG A 510 31.89 25.98 -2.78
C ARG A 510 30.69 25.77 -3.68
N TYR A 511 29.84 24.79 -3.33
CA TYR A 511 28.65 24.44 -4.09
C TYR A 511 27.42 24.52 -3.18
N ALA A 512 26.64 25.58 -3.35
CA ALA A 512 25.47 25.84 -2.50
C ALA A 512 24.41 24.74 -2.61
N SER A 513 24.29 24.10 -3.78
CA SER A 513 23.34 23.01 -4.02
C SER A 513 23.79 22.10 -5.18
N VAL A 514 23.20 20.90 -5.23
CA VAL A 514 23.37 19.94 -6.33
C VAL A 514 22.00 19.60 -6.89
N PHE A 515 21.77 19.89 -8.17
CA PHE A 515 20.57 19.48 -8.86
C PHE A 515 20.76 18.08 -9.44
N VAL A 516 19.95 17.14 -8.97
CA VAL A 516 19.95 15.74 -9.41
C VAL A 516 18.78 15.55 -10.35
N HIS A 517 19.06 15.09 -11.57
CA HIS A 517 18.05 14.70 -12.54
C HIS A 517 18.17 13.21 -12.82
N LEU A 518 17.08 12.47 -12.63
CA LEU A 518 16.98 11.03 -12.83
C LEU A 518 16.04 10.74 -13.99
N ARG A 519 16.37 9.71 -14.77
CA ARG A 519 15.55 9.22 -15.86
C ARG A 519 15.65 7.70 -15.97
N HIS A 520 14.51 7.03 -16.00
CA HIS A 520 14.40 5.62 -16.36
C HIS A 520 13.58 5.50 -17.64
N ASN A 521 14.15 4.86 -18.67
CA ASN A 521 13.50 4.68 -19.97
C ASN A 521 13.56 3.22 -20.38
N THR A 522 12.40 2.65 -20.67
CA THR A 522 12.20 1.26 -21.10
C THR A 522 11.90 1.12 -22.60
N GLY A 523 11.89 2.24 -23.34
CA GLY A 523 11.46 2.35 -24.73
C GLY A 523 9.97 2.62 -24.88
N HIS A 524 9.13 1.95 -24.07
CA HIS A 524 7.67 2.12 -24.08
C HIS A 524 7.17 3.07 -22.99
N TRP A 525 7.95 3.23 -21.92
CA TRP A 525 7.65 4.13 -20.81
C TRP A 525 8.91 4.83 -20.31
N THR A 526 8.78 6.13 -20.06
CA THR A 526 9.82 6.98 -19.50
C THR A 526 9.32 7.64 -18.24
N HIS A 527 10.13 7.59 -17.19
CA HIS A 527 9.91 8.32 -15.95
C HIS A 527 11.11 9.20 -15.65
N GLU A 528 10.85 10.46 -15.34
CA GLU A 528 11.83 11.45 -14.96
C GLU A 528 11.46 12.02 -13.62
N ASP A 529 12.47 12.22 -12.77
CA ASP A 529 12.30 12.86 -11.47
C ASP A 529 13.54 13.69 -11.16
N SER A 530 13.38 14.75 -10.37
CA SER A 530 14.50 15.64 -10.06
C SER A 530 14.36 16.29 -8.70
N LYS A 531 15.51 16.55 -8.07
CA LYS A 531 15.56 17.19 -6.76
C LYS A 531 16.80 18.07 -6.64
N LEU A 532 16.61 19.24 -6.02
CA LEU A 532 17.70 20.11 -5.61
C LEU A 532 18.15 19.74 -4.20
N LEU A 533 19.36 19.20 -4.08
CA LEU A 533 19.97 18.84 -2.80
C LEU A 533 20.77 20.00 -2.22
N HIS A 534 20.71 20.15 -0.90
CA HIS A 534 21.47 21.15 -0.15
C HIS A 534 21.88 20.58 1.21
N LYS A 535 22.68 21.32 2.00
CA LYS A 535 23.22 20.85 3.29
C LYS A 535 22.16 20.35 4.29
N GLY A 536 20.94 20.88 4.22
CA GLY A 536 19.82 20.48 5.10
C GLY A 536 18.96 19.34 4.54
N ASP A 537 19.10 19.01 3.26
CA ASP A 537 18.40 17.94 2.57
C ASP A 537 19.33 17.36 1.50
N SER A 538 20.24 16.50 1.94
CA SER A 538 21.38 16.00 1.16
C SER A 538 21.12 14.63 0.53
N SER A 539 19.86 14.20 0.47
CA SER A 539 19.48 12.90 -0.10
C SER A 539 18.25 13.00 -0.99
N PHE A 540 18.20 12.16 -2.01
CA PHE A 540 17.06 11.99 -2.89
C PHE A 540 16.77 10.50 -3.04
N ARG A 541 15.59 10.07 -2.62
CA ARG A 541 15.14 8.68 -2.75
C ARG A 541 14.02 8.62 -3.77
N ILE A 542 14.15 7.70 -4.71
CA ILE A 542 13.12 7.35 -5.68
C ILE A 542 12.84 5.86 -5.60
N ALA A 543 11.59 5.49 -5.80
CA ALA A 543 11.20 4.12 -6.07
C ALA A 543 10.19 4.10 -7.21
N LEU A 544 10.32 3.14 -8.10
CA LEU A 544 9.45 2.96 -9.27
C LEU A 544 9.28 1.49 -9.61
N ARG A 545 8.25 1.17 -10.39
CA ARG A 545 7.98 -0.16 -10.93
C ARG A 545 8.29 -0.19 -12.41
N THR A 546 8.88 -1.28 -12.87
CA THR A 546 9.19 -1.53 -14.28
C THR A 546 8.92 -2.98 -14.63
N ASP A 547 8.89 -3.31 -15.92
CA ASP A 547 8.72 -4.68 -16.37
C ASP A 547 9.91 -5.54 -15.94
N LYS A 548 9.66 -6.80 -15.59
CA LYS A 548 10.72 -7.69 -15.06
C LYS A 548 11.84 -7.94 -16.07
N THR A 549 11.54 -7.86 -17.37
CA THR A 549 12.50 -8.02 -18.47
C THR A 549 13.17 -6.72 -18.88
N ALA A 550 12.72 -5.56 -18.38
CA ALA A 550 13.33 -4.28 -18.71
C ALA A 550 14.74 -4.14 -18.10
N ASP A 551 15.58 -3.36 -18.77
CA ASP A 551 16.90 -2.99 -18.26
C ASP A 551 16.74 -2.20 -16.95
N PRO A 552 17.28 -2.65 -15.81
CA PRO A 552 17.12 -1.97 -14.53
C PRO A 552 17.89 -0.65 -14.42
N GLY A 553 18.72 -0.30 -15.42
CA GLY A 553 19.54 0.90 -15.36
C GLY A 553 18.74 2.20 -15.29
N ILE A 554 19.16 3.08 -14.39
CA ILE A 554 18.67 4.45 -14.22
C ILE A 554 19.76 5.39 -14.73
N ASP A 555 19.38 6.29 -15.64
CA ASP A 555 20.24 7.39 -16.04
C ASP A 555 20.13 8.51 -15.01
N TYR A 556 21.24 9.12 -14.65
CA TYR A 556 21.27 10.30 -13.80
C TYR A 556 22.23 11.35 -14.32
N ARG A 557 21.97 12.59 -13.94
CA ARG A 557 22.83 13.75 -14.25
C ARG A 557 22.91 14.65 -13.04
N LEU A 558 24.13 15.10 -12.74
CA LEU A 558 24.43 15.99 -11.62
C LEU A 558 24.83 17.37 -12.15
N SER A 559 24.17 18.41 -11.64
CA SER A 559 24.54 19.81 -11.90
C SER A 559 24.85 20.50 -10.58
N PHE A 560 26.09 20.92 -10.39
CA PHE A 560 26.57 21.55 -9.16
C PHE A 560 26.47 23.07 -9.27
N LEU A 561 25.67 23.71 -8.41
CA LEU A 561 25.50 25.17 -8.39
C LEU A 561 26.58 25.79 -7.49
N LYS A 562 27.45 26.61 -8.08
CA LYS A 562 28.55 27.27 -7.34
C LYS A 562 28.03 28.43 -6.49
N THR A 563 28.60 28.61 -5.30
CA THR A 563 28.29 29.75 -4.41
C THR A 563 28.68 31.10 -5.04
N SER A 564 29.71 31.11 -5.91
CA SER A 564 30.16 32.29 -6.66
C SER A 564 29.28 32.64 -7.86
N GLY A 565 28.22 31.86 -8.13
CA GLY A 565 27.48 31.88 -9.38
C GLY A 565 28.06 30.96 -10.46
N GLY A 566 27.20 30.51 -11.37
CA GLY A 566 27.49 29.52 -12.40
C GLY A 566 27.29 28.06 -11.96
N THR A 567 27.38 27.13 -12.92
CA THR A 567 27.16 25.70 -12.70
C THR A 567 28.33 24.87 -13.24
N VAL A 568 28.54 23.69 -12.64
CA VAL A 568 29.33 22.60 -13.24
C VAL A 568 28.34 21.51 -13.59
N GLU A 569 28.21 21.18 -14.86
CA GLU A 569 27.32 20.10 -15.31
C GLU A 569 28.14 18.86 -15.67
N GLU A 570 27.71 17.71 -15.17
CA GLU A 570 28.18 16.42 -15.65
C GLU A 570 27.32 15.93 -16.82
N GLY A 571 27.88 15.01 -17.61
CA GLY A 571 27.10 14.27 -18.61
C GLY A 571 26.13 13.28 -17.96
N TRP A 572 25.21 12.74 -18.76
CA TRP A 572 24.38 11.62 -18.34
C TRP A 572 25.26 10.40 -18.01
N GLN A 573 25.05 9.83 -16.83
CA GLN A 573 25.67 8.62 -16.34
C GLN A 573 24.58 7.56 -16.14
N ARG A 574 24.93 6.28 -16.26
CA ARG A 574 23.98 5.17 -16.06
C ARG A 574 24.43 4.31 -14.89
N THR A 575 23.49 3.96 -14.01
CA THR A 575 23.74 3.09 -12.87
C THR A 575 22.69 2.00 -12.77
N SER A 576 23.09 0.83 -12.28
CA SER A 576 22.21 -0.24 -11.81
C SER A 576 22.33 -0.49 -10.30
N SER A 577 23.14 0.33 -9.62
CA SER A 577 23.27 0.35 -8.16
C SER A 577 22.06 1.01 -7.52
N ASP A 578 21.72 0.60 -6.30
CA ASP A 578 20.69 1.20 -5.44
C ASP A 578 21.17 2.49 -4.75
N LEU A 579 22.47 2.78 -4.80
CA LEU A 579 23.09 3.97 -4.22
C LEU A 579 24.00 4.69 -5.22
N VAL A 580 23.84 6.01 -5.31
CA VAL A 580 24.77 6.94 -5.97
C VAL A 580 25.29 7.93 -4.94
N ILE A 581 26.61 7.98 -4.76
CA ILE A 581 27.26 8.95 -3.86
C ILE A 581 27.73 10.15 -4.67
N VAL A 582 27.18 11.33 -4.38
CA VAL A 582 27.61 12.60 -4.96
C VAL A 582 28.86 13.08 -4.20
N ARG A 583 29.97 13.21 -4.93
CA ARG A 583 31.27 13.67 -4.42
C ARG A 583 31.60 15.06 -4.93
N ASP A 584 32.66 15.67 -4.39
CA ASP A 584 33.19 16.93 -4.93
C ASP A 584 33.56 16.74 -6.42
N PRO A 585 32.97 17.50 -7.36
CA PRO A 585 33.30 17.38 -8.79
C PRO A 585 34.72 17.88 -9.11
N MET A 586 35.36 18.59 -8.18
CA MET A 586 36.73 19.05 -8.29
C MET A 586 37.45 18.88 -6.94
N PRO A 587 37.81 17.63 -6.57
CA PRO A 587 38.44 17.35 -5.29
C PRO A 587 39.77 18.12 -5.16
N PRO A 588 40.13 18.59 -3.95
CA PRO A 588 41.38 19.29 -3.73
C PRO A 588 42.57 18.39 -4.08
N ARG A 589 43.44 18.88 -4.97
CA ARG A 589 44.66 18.18 -5.41
C ARG A 589 45.68 18.13 -4.27
N PRO A 590 46.24 16.95 -3.93
CA PRO A 590 47.34 16.86 -2.97
C PRO A 590 48.51 17.75 -3.37
N LYS A 591 49.08 18.46 -2.39
CA LYS A 591 50.17 19.41 -2.58
C LYS A 591 51.48 18.81 -2.08
N VAL A 592 52.50 18.79 -2.93
CA VAL A 592 53.89 18.53 -2.54
C VAL A 592 54.58 19.86 -2.33
N ARG A 593 55.11 20.09 -1.13
CA ARG A 593 55.91 21.26 -0.80
C ARG A 593 57.38 20.96 -1.04
N ILE A 594 58.03 21.66 -1.96
CA ILE A 594 59.43 21.49 -2.29
C ILE A 594 60.25 22.54 -1.53
N VAL A 595 61.25 22.08 -0.77
CA VAL A 595 62.13 22.93 0.05
C VAL A 595 63.59 22.60 -0.25
N VAL A 596 64.40 23.63 -0.43
CA VAL A 596 65.86 23.47 -0.62
C VAL A 596 66.56 23.40 0.73
N ALA A 597 67.33 22.34 0.96
CA ALA A 597 68.18 22.11 2.12
C ALA A 597 69.67 22.14 1.75
N GLY A 598 70.53 22.11 2.77
CA GLY A 598 71.97 22.27 2.61
C GLY A 598 72.42 23.73 2.56
N ASP A 599 73.66 23.96 2.13
CA ASP A 599 74.22 25.29 1.97
C ASP A 599 73.71 25.96 0.69
N ARG A 600 72.64 26.74 0.83
CA ARG A 600 71.98 27.45 -0.29
C ARG A 600 72.87 28.47 -0.97
N THR A 601 73.92 28.97 -0.29
CA THR A 601 74.80 30.01 -0.87
C THR A 601 75.70 29.46 -1.98
N ARG A 602 75.88 28.14 -2.02
CA ARG A 602 76.69 27.45 -3.03
C ARG A 602 75.90 27.03 -4.27
N ILE A 603 74.58 27.19 -4.26
CA ILE A 603 73.70 26.77 -5.35
C ILE A 603 73.41 27.99 -6.25
N LEU A 604 73.87 27.93 -7.50
CA LEU A 604 73.54 28.94 -8.51
C LEU A 604 72.17 28.67 -9.12
N ASN A 605 71.89 27.43 -9.51
CA ASN A 605 70.57 26.97 -9.94
C ASN A 605 70.32 25.54 -9.45
N LEU A 606 69.10 25.25 -9.02
CA LEU A 606 68.65 23.89 -8.71
C LEU A 606 67.36 23.62 -9.48
N ILE A 607 67.41 22.71 -10.44
CA ILE A 607 66.27 22.26 -11.23
C ILE A 607 65.72 21.00 -10.59
N VAL A 608 64.42 20.95 -10.32
CA VAL A 608 63.72 19.78 -9.78
C VAL A 608 62.67 19.34 -10.79
N ASP A 609 62.89 18.18 -11.39
CA ASP A 609 61.94 17.55 -12.31
C ASP A 609 61.03 16.61 -11.53
N LEU A 610 59.72 16.78 -11.65
CA LEU A 610 58.69 16.05 -10.91
C LEU A 610 57.81 15.28 -11.90
N ARG A 611 57.43 14.04 -11.56
CA ARG A 611 56.56 13.18 -12.37
C ARG A 611 55.59 12.38 -11.51
N TYR A 612 54.35 12.28 -11.96
CA TYR A 612 53.32 11.43 -11.36
C TYR A 612 52.61 10.66 -12.47
N SER A 613 52.35 9.37 -12.25
CA SER A 613 51.64 8.51 -13.19
C SER A 613 50.71 7.56 -12.45
N ASP A 614 49.45 7.52 -12.88
CA ASP A 614 48.45 6.55 -12.46
C ASP A 614 47.74 5.97 -13.70
N PRO A 615 48.33 4.93 -14.32
CA PRO A 615 47.81 4.35 -15.56
C PRO A 615 46.40 3.76 -15.42
N ALA A 616 46.02 3.28 -14.24
CA ALA A 616 44.70 2.68 -14.01
C ALA A 616 43.56 3.71 -14.14
N ASN A 617 43.85 4.96 -13.83
CA ASN A 617 42.92 6.08 -13.95
C ASN A 617 43.23 6.99 -15.15
N GLY A 618 44.21 6.61 -16.00
CA GLY A 618 44.61 7.38 -17.18
C GLY A 618 45.25 8.74 -16.87
N VAL A 619 45.88 8.90 -15.70
CA VAL A 619 46.42 10.19 -15.25
C VAL A 619 47.95 10.22 -15.35
N SER A 620 48.49 11.32 -15.86
CA SER A 620 49.92 11.63 -15.82
C SER A 620 50.15 13.13 -15.64
N ALA A 621 51.15 13.51 -14.85
CA ALA A 621 51.57 14.89 -14.68
C ALA A 621 53.09 14.98 -14.59
N SER A 622 53.66 16.05 -15.13
CA SER A 622 55.10 16.35 -15.02
C SER A 622 55.31 17.84 -14.92
N GLU A 623 56.25 18.26 -14.07
CA GLU A 623 56.57 19.67 -13.85
C GLU A 623 58.05 19.84 -13.54
N SER A 624 58.67 20.94 -13.97
CA SER A 624 60.06 21.26 -13.67
C SER A 624 60.12 22.60 -12.93
N ILE A 625 60.61 22.57 -11.70
CA ILE A 625 60.71 23.74 -10.83
C ILE A 625 62.17 24.18 -10.76
N VAL A 626 62.44 25.44 -11.06
CA VAL A 626 63.78 26.02 -10.98
C VAL A 626 63.91 26.88 -9.74
N PHE A 627 64.90 26.55 -8.91
CA PHE A 627 65.34 27.36 -7.80
C PHE A 627 66.59 28.16 -8.18
N ASP A 628 66.52 29.46 -8.00
CA ASP A 628 67.60 30.42 -8.20
C ASP A 628 67.76 31.28 -6.91
N PRO A 629 68.80 32.14 -6.78
CA PRO A 629 69.04 32.88 -5.55
C PRO A 629 67.87 33.77 -5.08
N SER A 630 66.95 34.15 -5.97
CA SER A 630 65.77 34.95 -5.63
C SER A 630 64.66 34.16 -4.95
N ASN A 631 64.55 32.85 -5.22
CA ASN A 631 63.45 32.02 -4.73
C ASN A 631 63.91 30.82 -3.87
N ILE A 632 65.21 30.56 -3.75
CA ILE A 632 65.80 29.41 -3.04
C ILE A 632 65.42 29.32 -1.55
N ASN A 633 65.00 30.44 -0.95
CA ASN A 633 64.54 30.50 0.44
C ASN A 633 63.02 30.30 0.60
N THR A 634 62.29 30.25 -0.52
CA THR A 634 60.83 30.13 -0.54
C THR A 634 60.45 28.73 -1.00
N ALA A 635 59.62 28.05 -0.22
CA ALA A 635 59.12 26.74 -0.61
C ALA A 635 58.22 26.85 -1.85
N GLN A 636 58.43 25.97 -2.82
CA GLN A 636 57.57 25.85 -3.99
C GLN A 636 56.51 24.77 -3.76
N VAL A 637 55.41 24.82 -4.50
CA VAL A 637 54.30 23.89 -4.34
C VAL A 637 53.95 23.30 -5.69
N TRP A 638 53.86 21.97 -5.73
CA TRP A 638 53.38 21.21 -6.87
C TRP A 638 52.04 20.53 -6.52
N GLU A 639 51.04 20.65 -7.39
CA GLU A 639 49.73 20.03 -7.20
C GLU A 639 49.59 18.75 -8.02
N ILE A 640 49.36 17.63 -7.35
CA ILE A 640 49.25 16.31 -7.99
C ILE A 640 47.77 16.01 -8.33
N PRO A 641 47.43 15.62 -9.57
CA PRO A 641 46.09 15.17 -9.92
C PRO A 641 45.83 13.74 -9.44
N VAL A 642 45.71 13.53 -8.12
CA VAL A 642 45.45 12.20 -7.55
C VAL A 642 43.96 11.86 -7.63
N VAL A 643 43.64 10.73 -8.29
CA VAL A 643 42.28 10.16 -8.35
C VAL A 643 42.07 9.14 -7.21
N ASP A 644 43.07 8.31 -6.93
CA ASP A 644 43.07 7.34 -5.83
C ASP A 644 43.99 7.83 -4.69
N PRO A 645 43.43 8.19 -3.51
CA PRO A 645 44.22 8.68 -2.38
C PRO A 645 45.28 7.71 -1.85
N SER A 646 45.23 6.41 -2.19
CA SER A 646 46.24 5.40 -1.83
C SER A 646 47.45 5.40 -2.77
N ARG A 647 47.34 6.04 -3.94
CA ARG A 647 48.38 6.12 -4.98
C ARG A 647 49.01 7.51 -5.02
N ARG A 648 49.76 7.88 -3.98
CA ARG A 648 50.40 9.21 -3.88
C ARG A 648 51.87 9.25 -4.24
N ARG A 649 52.44 8.11 -4.63
CA ARG A 649 53.86 8.00 -4.94
C ARG A 649 54.17 8.75 -6.24
N TYR A 650 55.16 9.63 -6.19
CA TYR A 650 55.65 10.41 -7.32
C TYR A 650 57.16 10.19 -7.50
N GLU A 651 57.67 10.59 -8.65
CA GLU A 651 59.09 10.53 -8.98
C GLU A 651 59.67 11.94 -9.05
N TYR A 652 60.90 12.12 -8.60
CA TYR A 652 61.62 13.37 -8.75
C TYR A 652 63.08 13.15 -9.15
N GLY A 653 63.62 14.04 -9.96
CA GLY A 653 65.05 14.18 -10.23
C GLY A 653 65.50 15.60 -9.90
N GLN A 654 66.77 15.79 -9.57
CA GLN A 654 67.32 17.13 -9.35
C GLN A 654 68.62 17.33 -10.11
N THR A 655 68.84 18.56 -10.58
CA THR A 655 70.09 19.00 -11.18
C THR A 655 70.54 20.28 -10.47
N ILE A 656 71.64 20.20 -9.74
CA ILE A 656 72.30 21.30 -9.03
C ILE A 656 73.41 21.83 -9.93
N ILE A 657 73.40 23.13 -10.18
CA ILE A 657 74.49 23.89 -10.76
C ILE A 657 75.03 24.78 -9.63
N ASP A 658 76.27 24.54 -9.23
CA ASP A 658 76.89 25.32 -8.16
C ASP A 658 77.45 26.67 -8.67
N VAL A 659 77.88 27.52 -7.74
CA VAL A 659 78.50 28.84 -8.06
C VAL A 659 79.86 28.72 -8.75
N ASP A 660 80.51 27.55 -8.67
CA ASP A 660 81.80 27.26 -9.28
C ASP A 660 81.63 26.68 -10.71
N GLY A 661 80.39 26.42 -11.14
CA GLY A 661 80.03 25.89 -12.46
C GLY A 661 79.97 24.37 -12.55
N ASN A 662 80.12 23.63 -11.44
CA ASN A 662 79.93 22.18 -11.42
C ASN A 662 78.45 21.82 -11.51
N VAL A 663 78.17 20.71 -12.18
CA VAL A 663 76.81 20.20 -12.36
C VAL A 663 76.69 18.83 -11.71
N ILE A 664 75.76 18.69 -10.77
CA ILE A 664 75.42 17.44 -10.09
C ILE A 664 73.98 17.11 -10.46
N SER A 665 73.75 15.98 -11.11
CA SER A 665 72.41 15.53 -11.49
C SER A 665 72.10 14.18 -10.87
N THR A 666 70.88 14.01 -10.39
CA THR A 666 70.35 12.72 -9.95
C THR A 666 69.47 12.11 -11.01
N GLY A 667 69.41 10.78 -11.07
CA GLY A 667 68.30 10.10 -11.74
C GLY A 667 66.96 10.36 -11.04
N PHE A 668 65.87 9.87 -11.64
CA PHE A 668 64.56 9.88 -11.00
C PHE A 668 64.53 8.91 -9.81
N GLN A 669 64.03 9.40 -8.68
CA GLN A 669 63.86 8.67 -7.43
C GLN A 669 62.39 8.74 -7.00
N GLN A 670 61.90 7.73 -6.31
CA GLN A 670 60.52 7.66 -5.84
C GLN A 670 60.35 8.24 -4.43
N GLU A 671 59.26 8.98 -4.21
CA GLU A 671 58.90 9.54 -2.91
C GLU A 671 57.37 9.56 -2.73
N ASP A 672 56.90 9.51 -1.50
CA ASP A 672 55.47 9.59 -1.14
C ASP A 672 55.16 10.63 -0.04
N LYS A 673 56.18 11.34 0.46
CA LYS A 673 56.03 12.45 1.40
C LYS A 673 55.40 13.69 0.76
N SER A 674 54.61 14.40 1.56
CA SER A 674 54.02 15.71 1.20
C SER A 674 55.01 16.88 1.23
N THR A 675 56.21 16.70 1.78
CA THR A 675 57.29 17.68 1.74
C THR A 675 58.54 17.02 1.15
N LEU A 676 58.95 17.50 -0.02
CA LEU A 676 60.14 17.05 -0.72
C LEU A 676 61.31 17.97 -0.37
N THR A 677 62.42 17.39 0.08
CA THR A 677 63.64 18.12 0.40
C THR A 677 64.68 17.87 -0.69
N VAL A 678 65.20 18.92 -1.30
CA VAL A 678 66.15 18.88 -2.43
C VAL A 678 67.40 19.73 -2.11
N GLY A 679 68.47 19.62 -2.90
CA GLY A 679 69.76 20.27 -2.67
C GLY A 679 70.83 19.34 -2.09
N GLU A 680 71.92 19.93 -1.56
CA GLU A 680 73.00 19.18 -0.88
C GLU A 680 72.48 18.59 0.44
N THR A 681 71.87 17.41 0.35
CA THR A 681 71.39 16.65 1.49
C THR A 681 72.46 15.64 1.89
N PHE A 682 72.93 15.69 3.13
CA PHE A 682 73.75 14.64 3.73
C PHE A 682 73.19 14.38 5.14
N VAL A 683 73.12 13.12 5.54
CA VAL A 683 72.49 12.72 6.79
C VAL A 683 73.40 13.06 7.98
N LYS A 684 74.73 12.99 7.78
CA LYS A 684 75.72 13.25 8.85
C LYS A 684 77.10 13.59 8.30
N LEU A 685 77.82 14.53 8.94
CA LEU A 685 79.25 14.76 8.65
C LEU A 685 80.10 13.87 9.57
N MET A 686 81.00 13.07 8.99
CA MET A 686 82.03 12.31 9.70
C MET A 686 83.34 13.09 9.67
N GLU A 687 83.97 13.27 10.83
CA GLU A 687 85.30 13.86 10.95
C GLU A 687 86.24 12.83 11.56
N VAL A 688 87.36 12.59 10.89
CA VAL A 688 88.45 11.71 11.30
C VAL A 688 89.67 12.56 11.58
N GLN A 689 90.19 12.46 12.80
CA GLN A 689 91.38 13.15 13.25
C GLN A 689 92.55 12.16 13.33
N PRO A 690 93.46 12.14 12.34
CA PRO A 690 94.66 11.33 12.41
C PRO A 690 95.69 11.94 13.37
N GLU A 691 96.39 11.08 14.10
CA GLU A 691 97.51 11.45 14.95
C GLU A 691 98.62 10.42 14.83
N LEU A 692 99.81 10.87 14.44
CA LEU A 692 100.99 10.02 14.30
C LEU A 692 101.78 10.01 15.62
N VAL A 693 101.85 8.84 16.27
CA VAL A 693 102.39 8.65 17.62
C VAL A 693 103.60 7.69 17.59
N GLY A 694 104.68 8.07 18.28
CA GLY A 694 105.89 7.25 18.45
C GLY A 694 107.18 8.08 18.45
N PRO A 695 108.36 7.43 18.42
CA PRO A 695 109.65 8.13 18.37
C PRO A 695 109.81 8.97 17.08
N PRO A 696 110.76 9.92 17.06
CA PRO A 696 111.09 10.68 15.84
C PRO A 696 111.37 9.75 14.65
N LEU A 697 110.85 10.10 13.48
CA LEU A 697 110.93 9.28 12.26
C LEU A 697 112.39 8.97 11.86
N SER A 698 113.29 9.92 12.07
CA SER A 698 114.73 9.78 11.83
C SER A 698 115.35 8.63 12.64
N GLY A 699 114.83 8.31 13.83
CA GLY A 699 115.27 7.20 14.66
C GLY A 699 115.01 5.82 14.03
N ASN A 700 114.09 5.75 13.05
CA ASN A 700 113.75 4.54 12.30
C ASN A 700 114.24 4.59 10.84
N GLY A 701 115.04 5.60 10.46
CA GLY A 701 115.49 5.80 9.08
C GLY A 701 114.38 6.23 8.10
N VAL A 702 113.24 6.71 8.63
CA VAL A 702 112.07 7.14 7.85
C VAL A 702 112.16 8.66 7.62
N GLU A 703 111.99 9.09 6.37
CA GLU A 703 111.96 10.50 5.96
C GLU A 703 110.59 11.11 6.20
N ARG A 704 109.55 10.40 5.75
CA ARG A 704 108.14 10.80 5.90
C ARG A 704 107.22 9.59 5.89
N ILE A 705 106.02 9.77 6.44
CA ILE A 705 104.92 8.81 6.33
C ILE A 705 103.78 9.48 5.59
N VAL A 706 103.28 8.82 4.54
CA VAL A 706 102.07 9.24 3.82
C VAL A 706 100.91 8.40 4.33
N LEU A 707 99.89 9.05 4.86
CA LEU A 707 98.59 8.49 5.21
C LEU A 707 97.63 8.70 4.03
N THR A 708 97.09 7.63 3.49
CA THR A 708 95.97 7.67 2.55
C THR A 708 94.70 7.22 3.28
N LEU A 709 93.66 8.05 3.25
CA LEU A 709 92.33 7.80 3.82
C LEU A 709 91.33 7.64 2.67
N ARG A 710 90.45 6.64 2.73
CA ARG A 710 89.46 6.39 1.67
C ARG A 710 88.13 5.91 2.22
N TYR A 711 87.04 6.53 1.80
CA TYR A 711 85.65 6.16 2.12
C TYR A 711 84.92 5.82 0.83
N ASP A 712 84.23 4.67 0.83
CA ASP A 712 83.41 4.20 -0.29
C ASP A 712 82.02 3.84 0.23
N ASP A 713 80.99 4.39 -0.40
CA ASP A 713 79.59 4.08 -0.19
C ASP A 713 78.96 3.87 -1.58
N ASP A 714 79.13 2.64 -2.08
CA ASP A 714 78.63 2.23 -3.40
C ASP A 714 77.10 2.37 -3.49
N GLY A 715 76.39 2.18 -2.37
CA GLY A 715 74.93 2.27 -2.30
C GLY A 715 74.40 3.69 -2.54
N ASN A 716 75.17 4.71 -2.16
CA ASN A 716 74.85 6.12 -2.38
C ASN A 716 75.78 6.81 -3.40
N ASN A 717 76.64 6.04 -4.09
CA ASN A 717 77.61 6.50 -5.08
C ASN A 717 78.55 7.62 -4.55
N VAL A 718 79.05 7.46 -3.32
CA VAL A 718 80.00 8.40 -2.69
C VAL A 718 81.37 7.74 -2.56
N HIS A 719 82.40 8.39 -3.12
CA HIS A 719 83.79 7.94 -3.04
C HIS A 719 84.69 9.13 -2.72
N GLU A 720 85.35 9.09 -1.57
CA GLU A 720 86.21 10.17 -1.06
C GLU A 720 87.59 9.60 -0.71
N GLU A 721 88.67 10.26 -1.16
CA GLU A 721 90.06 9.89 -0.85
C GLU A 721 90.86 11.14 -0.46
N GLU A 722 91.64 11.06 0.63
CA GLU A 722 92.53 12.13 1.06
C GLU A 722 93.92 11.58 1.42
N GLN A 723 94.97 12.32 1.07
CA GLN A 723 96.36 11.98 1.42
C GLN A 723 96.98 13.06 2.31
N GLN A 724 97.63 12.62 3.39
CA GLN A 724 98.34 13.48 4.33
C GLN A 724 99.77 13.00 4.54
N SER A 725 100.74 13.92 4.56
CA SER A 725 102.16 13.59 4.74
C SER A 725 102.67 14.09 6.10
N PHE A 726 103.31 13.21 6.85
CA PHE A 726 103.92 13.49 8.14
C PHE A 726 105.45 13.39 8.06
N VAL A 727 106.15 14.47 8.38
CA VAL A 727 107.63 14.53 8.50
C VAL A 727 108.11 14.49 9.95
N GLN A 728 107.18 14.52 10.90
CA GLN A 728 107.41 14.33 12.33
C GLN A 728 106.12 13.79 12.99
N PRO A 729 106.20 13.17 14.19
CA PRO A 729 105.01 12.77 14.96
C PRO A 729 104.13 13.98 15.32
N GLY A 730 102.81 13.81 15.35
CA GLY A 730 101.86 14.88 15.66
C GLY A 730 100.47 14.68 15.05
N ILE A 731 99.61 15.66 15.31
CA ILE A 731 98.21 15.70 14.85
C ILE A 731 98.17 16.11 13.37
N GLY A 732 97.46 15.35 12.54
CA GLY A 732 97.23 15.65 11.12
C GLY A 732 96.04 16.58 10.87
N ALA A 733 95.70 16.82 9.61
CA ALA A 733 94.52 17.61 9.27
C ALA A 733 93.25 16.76 9.50
N PRO A 734 92.14 17.33 9.98
CA PRO A 734 90.88 16.59 10.10
C PRO A 734 90.33 16.28 8.71
N TRP A 735 90.09 15.00 8.43
CA TRP A 735 89.44 14.56 7.21
C TRP A 735 87.92 14.52 7.41
N ARG A 736 87.16 15.15 6.52
CA ARG A 736 85.70 15.31 6.64
C ARG A 736 84.98 14.65 5.48
N VAL A 737 84.07 13.74 5.79
CA VAL A 737 83.28 12.98 4.82
C VAL A 737 81.79 13.24 5.04
N LYS A 738 81.08 13.62 3.98
CA LYS A 738 79.61 13.81 4.00
C LYS A 738 78.93 12.45 3.81
N LEU A 739 78.34 11.90 4.87
CA LEU A 739 77.67 10.59 4.84
C LEU A 739 76.23 10.72 4.32
N GLN A 740 75.89 9.92 3.31
CA GLN A 740 74.51 9.75 2.82
C GLN A 740 73.73 8.71 3.63
N ASP A 741 74.42 7.76 4.27
CA ASP A 741 73.89 6.89 5.30
C ASP A 741 74.68 7.07 6.61
N ALA A 742 74.02 7.52 7.68
CA ALA A 742 74.68 7.75 8.97
C ALA A 742 75.19 6.48 9.66
N SER A 743 74.81 5.29 9.17
CA SER A 743 75.28 3.98 9.64
C SER A 743 76.57 3.53 8.97
N LEU A 744 76.83 3.96 7.72
CA LEU A 744 78.07 3.66 6.99
C LEU A 744 79.18 4.62 7.43
N ARG A 745 80.06 4.14 8.31
CA ARG A 745 81.16 4.93 8.90
C ARG A 745 82.51 4.26 8.76
N ASP A 746 82.54 3.06 8.20
CA ASP A 746 83.77 2.35 7.98
C ASP A 746 84.51 3.04 6.82
N TYR A 747 85.80 3.30 7.02
CA TYR A 747 86.70 3.82 6.00
C TYR A 747 87.98 2.99 6.02
N THR A 748 88.77 3.10 4.96
CA THR A 748 90.08 2.47 4.90
C THR A 748 91.19 3.48 5.02
N PHE A 749 92.29 3.06 5.64
CA PHE A 749 93.52 3.85 5.68
C PHE A 749 94.72 2.99 5.33
N GLU A 750 95.75 3.63 4.78
CA GLU A 750 97.03 3.03 4.42
C GLU A 750 98.17 3.98 4.80
N LEU A 751 99.14 3.48 5.56
CA LEU A 751 100.40 4.18 5.82
C LEU A 751 101.50 3.67 4.89
N THR A 752 102.14 4.59 4.18
CA THR A 752 103.35 4.37 3.38
C THR A 752 104.53 5.08 4.02
N TYR A 753 105.49 4.30 4.54
CA TYR A 753 106.75 4.78 5.11
C TYR A 753 107.76 4.97 3.99
N VAL A 754 108.23 6.20 3.79
CA VAL A 754 109.29 6.54 2.83
C VAL A 754 110.60 6.65 3.59
N PHE A 755 111.55 5.78 3.31
CA PHE A 755 112.85 5.73 3.99
C PHE A 755 113.86 6.67 3.33
N ASN A 756 114.85 7.15 4.09
CA ASN A 756 115.93 8.03 3.58
C ASN A 756 116.76 7.39 2.45
N THR A 757 116.65 6.07 2.27
CA THR A 757 117.28 5.30 1.20
C THR A 757 116.50 5.34 -0.12
N GLY A 758 115.31 5.95 -0.15
CA GLY A 758 114.39 5.98 -1.29
C GLY A 758 113.51 4.73 -1.44
N PHE A 759 113.58 3.78 -0.49
CA PHE A 759 112.67 2.63 -0.46
C PHE A 759 111.36 3.01 0.25
N GLU A 760 110.26 2.42 -0.16
CA GLU A 760 108.94 2.61 0.45
C GLU A 760 108.43 1.31 1.06
N LYS A 761 107.72 1.41 2.18
CA LYS A 761 107.02 0.26 2.79
C LYS A 761 105.62 0.66 3.17
N SER A 762 104.62 -0.06 2.64
CA SER A 762 103.22 0.12 3.01
C SER A 762 102.79 -0.83 4.13
N THR A 763 101.81 -0.40 4.91
CA THR A 763 101.07 -1.20 5.89
C THR A 763 99.93 -2.01 5.29
N GLY A 764 99.66 -1.81 4.00
CA GLY A 764 98.46 -2.25 3.31
C GLY A 764 97.21 -1.49 3.76
N ARG A 765 96.13 -1.60 2.99
CA ARG A 765 94.84 -1.01 3.36
C ARG A 765 94.25 -1.72 4.56
N ARG A 766 93.81 -0.95 5.54
CA ARG A 766 93.15 -1.42 6.75
C ARG A 766 91.83 -0.69 6.93
N SER A 767 90.77 -1.43 7.27
CA SER A 767 89.47 -0.82 7.58
C SER A 767 89.38 -0.43 9.06
N THR A 768 88.75 0.70 9.33
CA THR A 768 88.44 1.18 10.68
C THR A 768 87.19 2.08 10.65
N ARG A 769 86.68 2.40 11.84
CA ARG A 769 85.58 3.34 12.11
C ARG A 769 85.94 4.38 13.17
N ASP A 770 87.23 4.44 13.54
CA ASP A 770 87.69 5.30 14.61
C ASP A 770 87.68 6.76 14.16
N ARG A 771 87.17 7.64 15.02
CA ARG A 771 87.21 9.10 14.78
C ARG A 771 88.55 9.71 15.12
N PHE A 772 89.31 9.08 16.02
CA PHE A 772 90.66 9.46 16.39
C PHE A 772 91.59 8.34 15.94
N LEU A 773 92.21 8.53 14.77
CA LEU A 773 93.01 7.51 14.13
C LEU A 773 94.46 7.61 14.62
N MET A 774 94.83 6.75 15.56
CA MET A 774 96.20 6.68 16.09
C MET A 774 97.09 5.83 15.17
N LEU A 775 98.15 6.43 14.66
CA LEU A 775 99.05 5.86 13.66
C LEU A 775 100.45 5.73 14.25
N SER A 776 101.18 4.65 13.94
CA SER A 776 102.51 4.43 14.54
C SER A 776 103.64 5.00 13.68
N THR A 777 104.64 5.62 14.31
CA THR A 777 105.88 6.03 13.61
C THR A 777 106.85 4.87 13.34
N VAL A 778 106.56 3.67 13.86
CA VAL A 778 107.42 2.49 13.71
C VAL A 778 106.95 1.68 12.50
N PRO A 779 107.81 1.45 11.48
CA PRO A 779 107.44 0.66 10.33
C PRO A 779 107.17 -0.81 10.71
N PRO A 780 106.25 -1.51 10.02
CA PRO A 780 105.93 -2.90 10.32
C PRO A 780 107.18 -3.79 10.17
N ARG A 781 107.38 -4.74 11.09
CA ARG A 781 108.46 -5.75 10.98
C ARG A 781 108.13 -6.71 9.81
N SER A 782 109.16 -7.10 9.07
CA SER A 782 109.07 -8.09 7.96
C SER A 782 108.65 -9.45 8.46
#